data_AF-A0A3D2Z663-F1
#
_entry.id   AF-A0A3D2Z663-F1
#
_cell.length_a   1.000
_cell.length_b   1.000
_cell.length_c   1.000
_cell.angle_alpha   90.00
_cell.angle_beta   90.00
_cell.angle_gamma   90.00
#
_symmetry.space_group_name_H-M   'P 1'
#
loop_
_entity.id
_entity.type
_entity.pdbx_description
1 polymer ?
#
loop_
_entity_poly.entity_id
_entity_poly.type
_entity_poly.pdbx_seq_one_letter_code
_entity_poly.pdbx_strand_id
1 'polypeptide(L)'
;MKRLFLLLAAASAILLFGLVVVTGRLIRFAGPILTWDAGGRHPATLPADLEQALHDLDGTISATLFISDRSRMPSNLQDVEGTTRALLEEMVDAGGGHFTYRVIDPDHSGPAGAHYAASRRVSPIRVRRVIDDAESQAEIWSSLVFAHQGRPSRDDILIQGIENAHLPHLGALVAAHLRAQRPQASFALSAPPGFDELPRYLSQHGPVLEVDVDQYASIPQDVDVLFWLEPSIVTARHIGELRRFLASGRTVVLAGSPYHMRYTATDTVVHFHAESSGNAWERLLEPFGLRPLPDLVMDRNNARAPVLVDGQRREVEAPFHLRNLPAFRDFRPFRSPARGGLSFIAPGPLQIDPQRVAGAGYEAHVAATTTERAWVRHMPTGEFGLADLMTDLIAPKQNLMVLLQPQDPWAGQLLVLASASLFRDGILTQAGFGHTVFLTDLARTFTHPEQLIRRRVERYQPPPLPALSDAQRIAWRLVAVALIPLFWLAAAGRRLAPDAGLRWLRSSGRIQRHWIGIATPAAGLVLWLILRGPLAGIRIDATAANLHTPSPQVIDELQQTAGALQAQLVLSSPSLLPADIRAVARRTVDLLEAGDVPLEVIRVDEDDTQQQGLAPFEVERVRRDTSVTTRIYSALRLRRGGRTAVIPRLDSQTARHLDFLVAAALRRLDHGAPVVTVVSDLPRLSPAEALEDYQKKALSAPQGVDVYSRAKAILGEYGYQVRHVSPRDPVLPQGADAVLWFQPRRNSTPVLTQLSRHLGDGGRAIVALQHFNIQQRQYRGTGFQTVHWPQPQFQDFDRYLRLVGVEQMREVLFDRTQHHLEVDTQVNRTAVREYDAQQVALPFLIRAVNANYSSTSPLTRSLGDLLFIWGNRFQFDLEGMRTADITAQVLVTTTADAWAYDWSGGWLPATVFDESANAHLPGPQALVVALEGQFPVVEAVRTEEAGTQLIPNESAGGERGWLLLIGSSEMFKDTHLLKPGFAHEQLLLNAVAHAVYGPQLAALQGRHADGAHGFAATDATTRSTWRVAVIGGGPFLLGLIGLWRQLRARSRNNG
;
A
#
# COMPACT_ATOMS: atom_id res chain seq x y z
N MET A 1 -40.89 20.71 -43.23
CA MET A 1 -40.83 20.03 -41.92
C MET A 1 -39.45 19.47 -41.54
N LYS A 2 -38.68 18.80 -42.41
CA LYS A 2 -37.39 18.16 -42.02
C LYS A 2 -36.20 19.10 -41.74
N ARG A 3 -36.11 20.26 -42.39
CA ARG A 3 -35.10 21.31 -42.05
C ARG A 3 -35.37 21.98 -40.69
N LEU A 4 -36.64 22.08 -40.32
CA LEU A 4 -37.07 22.67 -39.04
C LEU A 4 -36.66 21.78 -37.86
N PHE A 5 -36.73 20.45 -38.01
CA PHE A 5 -36.35 19.50 -36.97
C PHE A 5 -34.85 19.48 -36.66
N LEU A 6 -34.00 19.60 -37.69
CA LEU A 6 -32.54 19.74 -37.50
C LEU A 6 -32.16 21.06 -36.84
N LEU A 7 -32.83 22.16 -37.20
CA LEU A 7 -32.67 23.45 -36.53
C LEU A 7 -33.17 23.41 -35.09
N LEU A 8 -34.30 22.75 -34.81
CA LEU A 8 -34.83 22.56 -33.46
C LEU A 8 -33.94 21.67 -32.59
N ALA A 9 -33.35 20.60 -33.13
CA ALA A 9 -32.44 19.73 -32.40
C ALA A 9 -31.12 20.43 -32.07
N ALA A 10 -30.55 21.16 -33.03
CA ALA A 10 -29.36 21.98 -32.81
C ALA A 10 -29.62 23.13 -31.82
N ALA A 11 -30.75 23.82 -31.96
CA ALA A 11 -31.16 24.87 -31.03
C ALA A 11 -31.43 24.32 -29.62
N SER A 12 -32.04 23.14 -29.50
CA SER A 12 -32.28 22.49 -28.20
C SER A 12 -30.99 22.04 -27.52
N ALA A 13 -30.01 21.55 -28.29
CA ALA A 13 -28.69 21.20 -27.75
C ALA A 13 -27.92 22.45 -27.28
N ILE A 14 -27.98 23.54 -28.04
CA ILE A 14 -27.39 24.83 -27.66
C ILE A 14 -28.09 25.42 -26.43
N LEU A 15 -29.43 25.30 -26.33
CA LEU A 15 -30.21 25.75 -25.18
C LEU A 15 -29.92 24.92 -23.93
N LEU A 16 -29.80 23.60 -24.04
CA LEU A 16 -29.41 22.72 -22.92
C LEU A 16 -27.99 23.03 -22.44
N PHE A 17 -27.06 23.24 -23.36
CA PHE A 17 -25.69 23.62 -23.02
C PHE A 17 -25.64 25.01 -22.36
N GLY A 18 -26.38 25.98 -22.92
CA GLY A 18 -26.55 27.32 -22.35
C GLY A 18 -27.19 27.29 -20.96
N LEU A 19 -28.21 26.45 -20.74
CA LEU A 19 -28.85 26.27 -19.44
C LEU A 19 -27.86 25.70 -18.42
N VAL A 20 -27.07 24.67 -18.77
CA VAL A 20 -26.05 24.10 -17.87
C VAL A 20 -24.99 25.16 -17.50
N VAL A 21 -24.53 25.94 -18.47
CA VAL A 21 -23.54 27.02 -18.23
C VAL A 21 -24.13 28.14 -17.37
N VAL A 22 -25.38 28.54 -17.62
CA VAL A 22 -26.06 29.60 -16.85
C VAL A 22 -26.44 29.11 -15.45
N THR A 23 -26.84 27.85 -15.27
CA THR A 23 -27.11 27.27 -13.96
C THR A 23 -25.82 27.13 -13.16
N GLY A 24 -24.73 26.67 -13.79
CA GLY A 24 -23.40 26.65 -13.17
C GLY A 24 -22.87 28.04 -12.81
N ARG A 25 -23.18 29.07 -13.63
CA ARG A 25 -22.86 30.47 -13.32
C ARG A 25 -23.76 31.06 -12.23
N LEU A 26 -25.06 30.76 -12.21
CA LEU A 26 -25.99 31.19 -11.18
C LEU A 26 -25.63 30.58 -9.82
N ILE A 27 -25.23 29.30 -9.78
CA ILE A 27 -24.72 28.66 -8.57
C ILE A 27 -23.42 29.32 -8.08
N ARG A 28 -22.55 29.76 -9.00
CA ARG A 28 -21.34 30.54 -8.65
C ARG A 28 -21.63 31.99 -8.24
N PHE A 29 -22.63 32.64 -8.82
CA PHE A 29 -23.00 34.04 -8.55
C PHE A 29 -23.89 34.19 -7.31
N ALA A 30 -24.66 33.17 -6.94
CA ALA A 30 -25.55 33.20 -5.79
C ALA A 30 -24.83 33.24 -4.44
N GLY A 31 -23.53 32.94 -4.40
CA GLY A 31 -22.73 32.99 -3.17
C GLY A 31 -23.35 32.19 -1.99
N PRO A 32 -22.88 32.39 -0.75
CA PRO A 32 -23.32 31.64 0.43
C PRO A 32 -24.77 31.91 0.86
N ILE A 33 -25.51 32.79 0.17
CA ILE A 33 -26.81 33.32 0.63
C ILE A 33 -27.93 32.26 0.55
N LEU A 34 -27.71 31.17 -0.18
CA LEU A 34 -28.66 30.05 -0.36
C LEU A 34 -28.17 28.72 0.20
N THR A 35 -27.14 28.70 1.06
CA THR A 35 -26.81 27.48 1.82
C THR A 35 -27.73 27.38 3.02
N TRP A 36 -28.88 26.72 2.84
CA TRP A 36 -29.73 26.35 3.96
C TRP A 36 -29.10 25.17 4.71
N ASP A 37 -28.33 25.49 5.74
CA ASP A 37 -27.76 24.50 6.64
C ASP A 37 -28.78 24.15 7.74
N ALA A 38 -29.78 23.34 7.37
CA ALA A 38 -30.79 22.88 8.31
C ALA A 38 -30.23 22.01 9.46
N GLY A 39 -28.93 21.68 9.44
CA GLY A 39 -28.26 20.87 10.46
C GLY A 39 -27.24 21.62 11.33
N GLY A 40 -26.89 22.87 11.02
CA GLY A 40 -25.81 23.61 11.72
C GLY A 40 -24.42 22.96 11.56
N ARG A 41 -24.13 22.38 10.39
CA ARG A 41 -22.93 21.58 10.09
C ARG A 41 -22.00 22.23 9.06
N HIS A 42 -22.29 23.45 8.62
CA HIS A 42 -21.38 24.19 7.77
C HIS A 42 -20.09 24.45 8.55
N PRO A 43 -18.90 24.19 7.98
CA PRO A 43 -17.63 24.35 8.70
C PRO A 43 -17.34 25.77 9.23
N ALA A 44 -18.10 26.77 8.78
CA ALA A 44 -18.01 28.16 9.23
C ALA A 44 -18.94 28.48 10.41
N THR A 45 -19.87 27.59 10.78
CA THR A 45 -20.76 27.80 11.92
C THR A 45 -19.97 27.55 13.21
N LEU A 46 -20.00 28.52 14.14
CA LEU A 46 -19.37 28.38 15.45
C LEU A 46 -20.05 27.25 16.25
N PRO A 47 -19.30 26.22 16.66
CA PRO A 47 -19.86 25.27 17.61
C PRO A 47 -19.99 25.93 18.99
N ALA A 48 -21.04 25.57 19.73
CA ALA A 48 -21.40 26.23 21.00
C ALA A 48 -20.27 26.20 22.04
N ASP A 49 -19.40 25.20 21.96
CA ASP A 49 -18.22 25.05 22.81
C ASP A 49 -17.15 26.12 22.51
N LEU A 50 -16.94 26.47 21.24
CA LEU A 50 -16.06 27.54 20.81
C LEU A 50 -16.61 28.91 21.20
N GLU A 51 -17.91 29.14 20.98
CA GLU A 51 -18.57 30.40 21.33
C GLU A 51 -18.40 30.71 22.82
N GLN A 52 -18.63 29.72 23.69
CA GLN A 52 -18.39 29.87 25.12
C GLN A 52 -16.91 30.12 25.46
N ALA A 53 -15.99 29.40 24.82
CA ALA A 53 -14.55 29.60 25.05
C ALA A 53 -14.07 31.00 24.63
N LEU A 54 -14.70 31.61 23.61
CA LEU A 54 -14.41 32.98 23.16
C LEU A 54 -14.96 34.03 24.13
N HIS A 55 -16.12 33.79 24.73
CA HIS A 55 -16.67 34.65 25.78
C HIS A 55 -15.84 34.62 27.06
N ASP A 56 -15.28 33.47 27.42
CA ASP A 56 -14.52 33.25 28.65
C ASP A 56 -13.01 33.60 28.50
N LEU A 57 -12.62 34.36 27.46
CA LEU A 57 -11.21 34.68 27.20
C LEU A 57 -10.58 35.66 28.21
N ASP A 58 -9.61 35.16 28.98
CA ASP A 58 -8.74 35.97 29.84
C ASP A 58 -7.63 36.67 29.01
N GLY A 59 -7.99 37.71 28.26
CA GLY A 59 -7.07 38.59 27.52
C GLY A 59 -7.25 38.56 26.00
N THR A 60 -6.33 39.20 25.28
CA THR A 60 -6.40 39.35 23.82
C THR A 60 -5.63 38.24 23.10
N ILE A 61 -6.32 37.56 22.19
CA ILE A 61 -5.76 36.51 21.33
C ILE A 61 -5.67 37.03 19.89
N SER A 62 -4.52 36.80 19.25
CA SER A 62 -4.31 37.11 17.85
C SER A 62 -4.08 35.82 17.05
N ALA A 63 -4.95 35.58 16.08
CA ALA A 63 -4.82 34.51 15.10
C ALA A 63 -4.07 34.99 13.86
N THR A 64 -3.12 34.20 13.36
CA THR A 64 -2.44 34.43 12.09
C THR A 64 -2.66 33.23 11.19
N LEU A 65 -3.44 33.41 10.12
CA LEU A 65 -3.65 32.42 9.07
C LEU A 65 -2.55 32.58 8.01
N PHE A 66 -1.69 31.58 7.91
CA PHE A 66 -0.66 31.47 6.89
C PHE A 66 -1.24 30.71 5.69
N ILE A 67 -1.45 31.40 4.58
CA ILE A 67 -2.13 30.82 3.42
C ILE A 67 -1.55 31.31 2.10
N SER A 68 -1.28 30.39 1.18
CA SER A 68 -0.85 30.75 -0.18
C SER A 68 -1.99 31.32 -1.01
N ASP A 69 -1.66 32.18 -1.98
CA ASP A 69 -2.62 32.69 -2.95
C ASP A 69 -3.44 31.57 -3.65
N ARG A 70 -4.73 31.83 -3.86
CA ARG A 70 -5.69 30.90 -4.48
C ARG A 70 -5.24 30.37 -5.84
N SER A 71 -4.48 31.14 -6.63
CA SER A 71 -3.95 30.71 -7.93
C SER A 71 -2.87 29.63 -7.83
N ARG A 72 -2.19 29.53 -6.68
CA ARG A 72 -1.18 28.51 -6.38
C ARG A 72 -1.78 27.26 -5.73
N MET A 73 -2.96 27.40 -5.10
CA MET A 73 -3.65 26.29 -4.47
C MET A 73 -4.18 25.27 -5.48
N PRO A 74 -3.98 23.95 -5.22
CA PRO A 74 -4.68 22.89 -5.94
C PRO A 74 -6.19 23.05 -5.87
N SER A 75 -6.90 22.58 -6.90
CA SER A 75 -8.35 22.75 -7.03
C SER A 75 -9.14 22.19 -5.85
N ASN A 76 -8.68 21.09 -5.24
CA ASN A 76 -9.30 20.53 -4.05
C ASN A 76 -9.15 21.45 -2.82
N LEU A 77 -8.10 22.26 -2.71
CA LEU A 77 -7.84 23.09 -1.51
C LEU A 77 -8.28 24.55 -1.64
N GLN A 78 -8.81 24.96 -2.81
CA GLN A 78 -9.21 26.36 -3.04
C GLN A 78 -10.31 26.86 -2.11
N ASP A 79 -11.06 25.96 -1.48
CA ASP A 79 -12.14 26.31 -0.53
C ASP A 79 -11.64 26.44 0.92
N VAL A 80 -10.39 26.03 1.22
CA VAL A 80 -9.81 26.09 2.58
C VAL A 80 -9.70 27.53 3.07
N GLU A 81 -9.22 28.45 2.23
CA GLU A 81 -9.08 29.86 2.61
C GLU A 81 -10.44 30.47 2.97
N GLY A 82 -11.41 30.37 2.06
CA GLY A 82 -12.73 30.98 2.24
C GLY A 82 -13.44 30.44 3.47
N THR A 83 -13.36 29.12 3.68
CA THR A 83 -14.01 28.46 4.82
C THR A 83 -13.35 28.81 6.14
N THR A 84 -12.01 28.80 6.20
CA THR A 84 -11.26 29.13 7.43
C THR A 84 -11.41 30.60 7.79
N ARG A 85 -11.41 31.49 6.78
CA ARG A 85 -11.65 32.92 6.97
C ARG A 85 -13.04 33.18 7.52
N ALA A 86 -14.07 32.54 6.96
CA ALA A 86 -15.44 32.68 7.46
C ALA A 86 -15.55 32.26 8.93
N LEU A 87 -14.93 31.14 9.33
CA LEU A 87 -14.87 30.74 10.74
C LEU A 87 -14.19 31.81 11.61
N LEU A 88 -13.05 32.36 11.18
CA LEU A 88 -12.33 33.40 11.93
C LEU A 88 -13.11 34.73 12.04
N GLU A 89 -13.90 35.07 11.02
CA GLU A 89 -14.80 36.23 11.03
C GLU A 89 -15.90 36.05 12.08
N GLU A 90 -16.56 34.90 12.09
CA GLU A 90 -17.56 34.57 13.13
C GLU A 90 -16.92 34.60 14.54
N MET A 91 -15.68 34.11 14.69
CA MET A 91 -14.95 34.19 15.98
C MET A 91 -14.66 35.64 16.42
N VAL A 92 -14.43 36.58 15.50
CA VAL A 92 -14.26 38.01 15.83
C VAL A 92 -15.57 38.58 16.35
N ASP A 93 -16.68 38.25 15.70
CA ASP A 93 -18.01 38.71 16.08
C ASP A 93 -18.42 38.18 17.46
N ALA A 94 -18.16 36.89 17.74
CA ALA A 94 -18.42 36.29 19.05
C ALA A 94 -17.45 36.75 20.16
N GLY A 95 -16.18 37.00 19.82
CA GLY A 95 -15.11 37.31 20.78
C GLY A 95 -15.10 38.74 21.34
N GLY A 96 -16.04 39.61 20.93
CA GLY A 96 -16.27 40.92 21.57
C GLY A 96 -15.04 41.86 21.63
N GLY A 97 -14.13 41.77 20.67
CA GLY A 97 -12.89 42.58 20.62
C GLY A 97 -11.67 41.97 21.33
N HIS A 98 -11.83 40.84 22.03
CA HIS A 98 -10.73 40.07 22.63
C HIS A 98 -10.05 39.14 21.63
N PHE A 99 -10.65 38.93 20.46
CA PHE A 99 -10.11 38.12 19.38
C PHE A 99 -9.84 38.98 18.14
N THR A 100 -8.66 38.80 17.55
CA THR A 100 -8.28 39.43 16.28
C THR A 100 -7.64 38.41 15.38
N TYR A 101 -7.77 38.56 14.06
CA TYR A 101 -7.05 37.72 13.11
C TYR A 101 -6.40 38.54 12.00
N ARG A 102 -5.41 37.93 11.34
CA ARG A 102 -4.83 38.41 10.09
C ARG A 102 -4.47 37.25 9.19
N VAL A 103 -4.39 37.53 7.90
CA VAL A 103 -3.99 36.56 6.87
C VAL A 103 -2.67 37.01 6.27
N ILE A 104 -1.71 36.09 6.17
CA ILE A 104 -0.37 36.33 5.63
C ILE A 104 -0.09 35.27 4.58
N ASP A 105 0.33 35.70 3.38
CA ASP A 105 1.01 34.84 2.42
C ASP A 105 2.54 35.03 2.59
N PRO A 106 3.27 34.05 3.15
CA PRO A 106 4.71 34.14 3.32
C PRO A 106 5.47 34.32 2.01
N ASP A 107 4.97 33.77 0.90
CA ASP A 107 5.67 33.82 -0.39
C ASP A 107 5.66 35.23 -0.98
N HIS A 108 4.61 36.02 -0.70
CA HIS A 108 4.49 37.39 -1.19
C HIS A 108 5.61 38.29 -0.64
N SER A 109 6.12 38.00 0.57
CA SER A 109 7.21 38.74 1.21
C SER A 109 8.59 38.09 1.02
N GLY A 110 8.69 37.05 0.19
CA GLY A 110 9.92 36.33 -0.10
C GLY A 110 10.62 35.77 1.17
N PRO A 111 11.97 35.85 1.27
CA PRO A 111 12.71 35.30 2.41
C PRO A 111 12.25 35.85 3.76
N ALA A 112 11.86 37.12 3.85
CA ALA A 112 11.41 37.73 5.10
C ALA A 112 10.10 37.11 5.60
N GLY A 113 9.15 36.81 4.70
CA GLY A 113 7.91 36.11 5.02
C GLY A 113 8.16 34.68 5.51
N ALA A 114 9.03 33.94 4.83
CA ALA A 114 9.42 32.59 5.24
C ALA A 114 10.11 32.56 6.63
N HIS A 115 11.01 33.52 6.91
CA HIS A 115 11.63 33.65 8.23
C HIS A 115 10.60 34.01 9.30
N TYR A 116 9.63 34.87 8.99
CA TYR A 116 8.55 35.20 9.90
C TYR A 116 7.69 33.97 10.24
N ALA A 117 7.26 33.21 9.23
CA ALA A 117 6.52 31.96 9.42
C ALA A 117 7.34 30.94 10.26
N ALA A 118 8.63 30.78 9.94
CA ALA A 118 9.52 29.88 10.67
C ALA A 118 9.79 30.31 12.12
N SER A 119 9.79 31.63 12.39
CA SER A 119 9.86 32.15 13.77
C SER A 119 8.65 31.71 14.60
N ARG A 120 7.48 31.58 13.96
CA ARG A 120 6.22 31.04 14.51
C ARG A 120 6.09 29.53 14.41
N ARG A 121 7.15 28.81 14.00
CA ARG A 121 7.21 27.34 13.80
C ARG A 121 6.32 26.81 12.67
N VAL A 122 5.81 27.68 11.81
CA VAL A 122 5.01 27.30 10.64
C VAL A 122 5.93 26.86 9.52
N SER A 123 5.65 25.69 8.95
CA SER A 123 6.32 25.19 7.75
C SER A 123 5.36 25.18 6.56
N PRO A 124 5.84 25.24 5.30
CA PRO A 124 4.99 24.97 4.16
C PRO A 124 4.66 23.45 4.09
N ILE A 125 3.54 23.11 3.45
CA ILE A 125 3.13 21.73 3.18
C ILE A 125 3.18 21.45 1.67
N ARG A 126 3.43 20.19 1.31
CA ARG A 126 3.44 19.75 -0.10
C ARG A 126 2.21 18.94 -0.41
N VAL A 127 1.51 19.37 -1.45
CA VAL A 127 0.23 18.82 -1.87
C VAL A 127 0.26 18.46 -3.35
N ARG A 128 -0.44 17.39 -3.71
CA ARG A 128 -0.56 16.97 -5.10
C ARG A 128 -1.30 18.00 -5.94
N ARG A 129 -0.75 18.28 -7.12
CA ARG A 129 -1.36 19.08 -8.16
C ARG A 129 -1.35 18.28 -9.45
N VAL A 130 -2.43 18.32 -10.22
CA VAL A 130 -2.47 17.69 -11.54
C VAL A 130 -2.32 18.80 -12.57
N ILE A 131 -1.26 18.76 -13.37
CA ILE A 131 -0.98 19.69 -14.46
C ILE A 131 -0.72 18.87 -15.72
N ASP A 132 -1.46 19.15 -16.80
CA ASP A 132 -1.23 18.52 -18.11
C ASP A 132 -1.27 16.98 -18.12
N ASP A 133 -2.19 16.38 -17.36
CA ASP A 133 -2.33 14.93 -17.14
C ASP A 133 -1.09 14.25 -16.50
N ALA A 134 -0.12 15.07 -16.08
CA ALA A 134 0.99 14.70 -15.22
C ALA A 134 0.69 15.11 -13.77
N GLU A 135 1.23 14.32 -12.84
CA GLU A 135 1.17 14.65 -11.43
C GLU A 135 2.40 15.48 -11.07
N SER A 136 2.13 16.65 -10.51
CA SER A 136 3.12 17.56 -9.98
C SER A 136 2.84 17.83 -8.49
N GLN A 137 3.72 18.60 -7.88
CA GLN A 137 3.57 19.04 -6.50
C GLN A 137 3.46 20.56 -6.46
N ALA A 138 2.70 21.06 -5.49
CA ALA A 138 2.72 22.47 -5.11
C ALA A 138 3.13 22.57 -3.65
N GLU A 139 4.08 23.44 -3.36
CA GLU A 139 4.39 23.87 -2.00
C GLU A 139 3.43 25.00 -1.65
N ILE A 140 2.62 24.81 -0.61
CA ILE A 140 1.63 25.78 -0.17
C ILE A 140 1.76 26.05 1.33
N TRP A 141 1.35 27.24 1.74
CA TRP A 141 1.10 27.57 3.13
C TRP A 141 -0.37 27.32 3.44
N SER A 142 -0.63 26.59 4.51
CA SER A 142 -1.98 26.39 5.05
C SER A 142 -1.86 26.04 6.53
N SER A 143 -1.79 27.04 7.40
CA SER A 143 -1.60 26.84 8.84
C SER A 143 -2.17 28.01 9.64
N LEU A 144 -2.63 27.74 10.86
CA LEU A 144 -3.24 28.72 11.74
C LEU A 144 -2.47 28.78 13.06
N VAL A 145 -2.06 29.99 13.45
CA VAL A 145 -1.32 30.23 14.71
C VAL A 145 -2.14 31.12 15.62
N PHE A 146 -2.33 30.72 16.88
CA PHE A 146 -2.91 31.57 17.92
C PHE A 146 -1.84 32.02 18.90
N ALA A 147 -1.70 33.34 19.05
CA ALA A 147 -0.78 33.97 19.98
C ALA A 147 -1.56 34.74 21.05
N HIS A 148 -1.22 34.51 22.32
CA HIS A 148 -1.75 35.29 23.44
C HIS A 148 -0.86 36.51 23.68
N GLN A 149 -1.45 37.69 23.82
CA GLN A 149 -0.65 38.88 24.16
C GLN A 149 0.08 38.69 25.50
N GLY A 150 1.36 39.06 25.54
CA GLY A 150 2.21 38.97 26.73
C GLY A 150 2.84 37.60 27.02
N ARG A 151 2.52 36.53 26.25
CA ARG A 151 3.21 35.23 26.35
C ARG A 151 4.35 35.12 25.32
N PRO A 152 5.44 34.39 25.64
CA PRO A 152 6.51 34.16 24.68
C PRO A 152 6.01 33.25 23.53
N SER A 153 6.46 33.52 22.29
CA SER A 153 5.98 32.82 21.08
C SER A 153 6.18 31.29 21.07
N ARG A 154 6.93 30.74 22.01
CA ARG A 154 7.05 29.28 22.23
C ARG A 154 5.76 28.64 22.75
N ASP A 155 4.89 29.44 23.34
CA ASP A 155 3.59 29.03 23.87
C ASP A 155 2.45 29.31 22.89
N ASP A 156 2.75 29.80 21.68
CA ASP A 156 1.78 29.92 20.59
C ASP A 156 1.23 28.53 20.23
N ILE A 157 -0.07 28.47 19.95
CA ILE A 157 -0.74 27.27 19.44
C ILE A 157 -0.60 27.27 17.92
N LEU A 158 -0.15 26.15 17.35
CA LEU A 158 0.00 25.97 15.91
C LEU A 158 -0.90 24.81 15.43
N ILE A 159 -1.82 25.11 14.52
CA ILE A 159 -2.56 24.12 13.73
C ILE A 159 -1.91 24.10 12.34
N GLN A 160 -1.10 23.08 12.09
CA GLN A 160 -0.32 22.92 10.87
C GLN A 160 -1.11 22.16 9.80
N GLY A 161 -0.97 22.56 8.54
CA GLY A 161 -1.47 21.82 7.37
C GLY A 161 -2.99 21.70 7.28
N ILE A 162 -3.72 22.82 7.27
CA ILE A 162 -5.19 22.79 7.16
C ILE A 162 -5.57 22.33 5.75
N GLU A 163 -6.46 21.32 5.69
CA GLU A 163 -6.94 20.71 4.47
C GLU A 163 -8.46 20.57 4.56
N ASN A 164 -9.12 20.16 3.47
CA ASN A 164 -10.57 19.96 3.47
C ASN A 164 -11.05 18.99 4.55
N ALA A 165 -10.26 17.95 4.87
CA ALA A 165 -10.58 17.00 5.93
C ALA A 165 -10.55 17.64 7.34
N HIS A 166 -9.86 18.76 7.50
CA HIS A 166 -9.78 19.49 8.76
C HIS A 166 -10.95 20.46 8.95
N LEU A 167 -11.52 21.00 7.86
CA LEU A 167 -12.54 22.06 7.92
C LEU A 167 -13.74 21.72 8.81
N PRO A 168 -14.38 20.53 8.71
CA PRO A 168 -15.56 20.22 9.53
C PRO A 168 -15.29 20.17 11.04
N HIS A 169 -14.03 20.02 11.44
CA HIS A 169 -13.61 19.85 12.83
C HIS A 169 -12.80 21.03 13.36
N LEU A 170 -12.56 22.05 12.52
CA LEU A 170 -11.64 23.14 12.84
C LEU A 170 -12.14 23.97 14.03
N GLY A 171 -13.44 24.29 14.10
CA GLY A 171 -14.01 25.02 15.23
C GLY A 171 -13.79 24.33 16.57
N ALA A 172 -14.11 23.03 16.65
CA ALA A 172 -13.91 22.23 17.86
C ALA A 172 -12.41 22.08 18.23
N LEU A 173 -11.52 21.93 17.23
CA LEU A 173 -10.08 21.96 17.47
C LEU A 173 -9.64 23.28 18.11
N VAL A 174 -10.12 24.41 17.58
CA VAL A 174 -9.78 25.73 18.11
C VAL A 174 -10.32 25.89 19.53
N ALA A 175 -11.56 25.49 19.79
CA ALA A 175 -12.17 25.54 21.13
C ALA A 175 -11.34 24.77 22.16
N ALA A 176 -10.94 23.55 21.80
CA ALA A 176 -10.15 22.70 22.67
C ALA A 176 -8.74 23.28 22.95
N HIS A 177 -8.14 23.97 21.99
CA HIS A 177 -6.85 24.65 22.20
C HIS A 177 -6.99 25.93 23.05
N LEU A 178 -8.06 26.71 22.88
CA LEU A 178 -8.32 27.93 23.64
C LEU A 178 -8.60 27.64 25.12
N ARG A 179 -9.25 26.52 25.42
CA ARG A 179 -9.54 26.08 26.81
C ARG A 179 -8.34 25.54 27.60
N ALA A 180 -7.22 25.24 26.93
CA ALA A 180 -6.25 24.29 27.48
C ALA A 180 -5.38 24.86 28.63
N GLN A 181 -5.82 24.59 29.87
CA GLN A 181 -4.95 23.88 30.81
C GLN A 181 -4.53 22.56 30.13
N ARG A 182 -3.23 22.22 30.15
CA ARG A 182 -2.70 21.05 29.41
C ARG A 182 -3.53 19.79 29.74
N PRO A 183 -4.19 19.14 28.76
CA PRO A 183 -5.04 17.99 29.04
C PRO A 183 -4.20 16.85 29.64
N GLN A 184 -4.58 16.38 30.83
CA GLN A 184 -4.02 15.18 31.43
C GLN A 184 -4.62 13.97 30.71
N ALA A 185 -3.78 13.02 30.28
CA ALA A 185 -4.24 11.79 29.66
C ALA A 185 -4.93 10.86 30.66
N SER A 186 -5.80 10.00 30.14
CA SER A 186 -6.50 8.97 30.89
C SER A 186 -6.29 7.60 30.22
N PHE A 187 -6.14 6.57 31.05
CA PHE A 187 -5.83 5.21 30.63
C PHE A 187 -6.93 4.24 31.05
N ALA A 188 -7.23 3.25 30.23
CA ALA A 188 -7.96 2.05 30.63
C ALA A 188 -7.04 0.83 30.57
N LEU A 189 -7.21 -0.11 31.52
CA LEU A 189 -6.49 -1.36 31.56
C LEU A 189 -7.47 -2.54 31.66
N SER A 190 -7.39 -3.48 30.72
CA SER A 190 -8.04 -4.78 30.75
C SER A 190 -6.97 -5.87 30.68
N ALA A 191 -6.74 -6.57 31.78
CA ALA A 191 -5.72 -7.62 31.87
C ALA A 191 -6.15 -8.69 32.89
N PRO A 192 -5.74 -9.96 32.71
CA PRO A 192 -5.92 -11.00 33.72
C PRO A 192 -5.01 -10.75 34.94
N PRO A 193 -5.11 -11.55 36.03
CA PRO A 193 -4.21 -11.44 37.17
C PRO A 193 -2.72 -11.59 36.79
N GLY A 194 -1.84 -10.82 37.42
CA GLY A 194 -0.38 -10.85 37.20
C GLY A 194 0.19 -9.66 36.40
N PHE A 195 -0.57 -8.57 36.31
CA PHE A 195 -0.18 -7.30 35.69
C PHE A 195 -0.35 -6.10 36.65
N ASP A 196 -0.28 -6.34 37.96
CA ASP A 196 -0.59 -5.34 39.00
C ASP A 196 0.43 -4.20 39.06
N GLU A 197 1.64 -4.38 38.53
CA GLU A 197 2.69 -3.35 38.43
C GLU A 197 2.37 -2.30 37.35
N LEU A 198 1.70 -2.69 36.26
CA LEU A 198 1.39 -1.79 35.14
C LEU A 198 0.51 -0.58 35.51
N PRO A 199 -0.65 -0.73 36.18
CA PRO A 199 -1.49 0.43 36.54
C PRO A 199 -0.75 1.39 37.47
N ARG A 200 0.12 0.89 38.36
CA ARG A 200 0.97 1.73 39.21
C ARG A 200 1.93 2.61 38.40
N TYR A 201 2.51 2.10 37.33
CA TYR A 201 3.34 2.90 36.42
C TYR A 201 2.52 3.89 35.59
N LEU A 202 1.39 3.46 35.02
CA LEU A 202 0.54 4.33 34.20
C LEU A 202 -0.05 5.50 35.03
N SER A 203 -0.35 5.27 36.31
CA SER A 203 -0.88 6.29 37.23
C SER A 203 0.03 7.52 37.40
N GLN A 204 1.33 7.38 37.10
CA GLN A 204 2.30 8.48 37.12
C GLN A 204 2.11 9.46 35.95
N HIS A 205 1.39 9.04 34.91
CA HIS A 205 1.16 9.81 33.68
C HIS A 205 -0.29 10.29 33.54
N GLY A 206 -1.23 9.71 34.29
CA GLY A 206 -2.65 10.02 34.21
C GLY A 206 -3.53 9.04 35.00
N PRO A 207 -4.80 9.35 35.29
CA PRO A 207 -5.73 8.40 35.90
C PRO A 207 -5.84 7.10 35.08
N VAL A 208 -5.90 5.97 35.78
CA VAL A 208 -6.05 4.62 35.20
C VAL A 208 -7.36 4.02 35.68
N LEU A 209 -8.18 3.57 34.74
CA LEU A 209 -9.43 2.87 34.99
C LEU A 209 -9.25 1.38 34.64
N GLU A 210 -9.40 0.51 35.63
CA GLU A 210 -9.44 -0.93 35.39
C GLU A 210 -10.82 -1.33 34.87
N VAL A 211 -10.84 -2.06 33.76
CA VAL A 211 -12.05 -2.49 33.06
C VAL A 211 -11.93 -3.96 32.66
N ASP A 212 -13.06 -4.65 32.57
CA ASP A 212 -13.11 -6.03 32.08
C ASP A 212 -13.75 -6.05 30.69
N VAL A 213 -12.91 -5.86 29.67
CA VAL A 213 -13.38 -5.83 28.27
C VAL A 213 -13.84 -7.23 27.83
N ASP A 214 -13.17 -8.29 28.30
CA ASP A 214 -13.46 -9.68 27.98
C ASP A 214 -14.87 -10.09 28.43
N GLN A 215 -15.31 -9.64 29.62
CA GLN A 215 -16.62 -9.96 30.16
C GLN A 215 -17.75 -9.10 29.55
N TYR A 216 -17.55 -7.79 29.42
CA TYR A 216 -18.66 -6.86 29.12
C TYR A 216 -18.71 -6.38 27.66
N ALA A 217 -17.66 -6.63 26.86
CA ALA A 217 -17.54 -6.14 25.50
C ALA A 217 -17.90 -4.64 25.39
N SER A 218 -17.36 -3.83 26.31
CA SER A 218 -17.60 -2.41 26.42
C SER A 218 -16.30 -1.70 26.77
N ILE A 219 -15.99 -0.65 26.00
CA ILE A 219 -14.80 0.18 26.22
C ILE A 219 -15.30 1.57 26.62
N PRO A 220 -14.87 2.12 27.78
CA PRO A 220 -15.23 3.47 28.18
C PRO A 220 -14.82 4.49 27.12
N GLN A 221 -15.69 5.47 26.83
CA GLN A 221 -15.39 6.49 25.81
C GLN A 221 -14.70 7.73 26.40
N ASP A 222 -14.59 7.84 27.72
CA ASP A 222 -13.93 8.92 28.43
C ASP A 222 -12.41 8.74 28.56
N VAL A 223 -11.88 7.55 28.21
CA VAL A 223 -10.44 7.25 28.26
C VAL A 223 -9.73 7.53 26.93
N ASP A 224 -8.46 7.93 26.98
CA ASP A 224 -7.67 8.29 25.78
C ASP A 224 -6.87 7.10 25.21
N VAL A 225 -6.40 6.19 26.08
CA VAL A 225 -5.57 5.04 25.71
C VAL A 225 -6.06 3.78 26.43
N LEU A 226 -6.32 2.70 25.68
CA LEU A 226 -6.69 1.39 26.22
C LEU A 226 -5.49 0.42 26.13
N PHE A 227 -5.13 -0.21 27.25
CA PHE A 227 -4.27 -1.39 27.31
C PHE A 227 -5.14 -2.63 27.46
N TRP A 228 -5.09 -3.54 26.49
CA TRP A 228 -5.82 -4.80 26.54
C TRP A 228 -4.84 -5.97 26.36
N LEU A 229 -4.60 -6.68 27.46
CA LEU A 229 -3.55 -7.69 27.59
C LEU A 229 -4.17 -9.09 27.73
N GLU A 230 -3.61 -10.06 27.00
CA GLU A 230 -4.01 -11.47 27.02
C GLU A 230 -5.53 -11.69 26.88
N PRO A 231 -6.17 -11.18 25.81
CA PRO A 231 -7.61 -11.33 25.61
C PRO A 231 -7.99 -12.81 25.46
N SER A 232 -8.93 -13.26 26.28
CA SER A 232 -9.37 -14.66 26.35
C SER A 232 -10.68 -14.91 25.60
N ILE A 233 -11.53 -13.88 25.48
CA ILE A 233 -12.84 -13.96 24.81
C ILE A 233 -12.97 -12.80 23.83
N VAL A 234 -13.19 -13.12 22.55
CA VAL A 234 -13.39 -12.12 21.49
C VAL A 234 -14.60 -12.49 20.65
N THR A 235 -15.55 -11.56 20.57
CA THR A 235 -16.78 -11.67 19.78
C THR A 235 -16.91 -10.51 18.81
N ALA A 236 -17.85 -10.59 17.86
CA ALA A 236 -18.11 -9.49 16.92
C ALA A 236 -18.44 -8.16 17.62
N ARG A 237 -19.03 -8.19 18.82
CA ARG A 237 -19.30 -6.99 19.62
C ARG A 237 -18.00 -6.34 20.11
N HIS A 238 -17.05 -7.12 20.61
CA HIS A 238 -15.74 -6.62 21.03
C HIS A 238 -15.00 -5.93 19.87
N ILE A 239 -15.00 -6.56 18.70
CA ILE A 239 -14.37 -5.99 17.49
C ILE A 239 -15.09 -4.69 17.07
N GLY A 240 -16.42 -4.66 17.15
CA GLY A 240 -17.21 -3.46 16.86
C GLY A 240 -16.90 -2.28 17.81
N GLU A 241 -16.83 -2.54 19.11
CA GLU A 241 -16.45 -1.53 20.11
C GLU A 241 -15.00 -1.06 19.94
N LEU A 242 -14.07 -1.98 19.69
CA LEU A 242 -12.68 -1.63 19.41
C LEU A 242 -12.55 -0.75 18.16
N ARG A 243 -13.24 -1.09 17.08
CA ARG A 243 -13.28 -0.28 15.85
C ARG A 243 -13.90 1.09 16.11
N ARG A 244 -14.98 1.17 16.88
CA ARG A 244 -15.61 2.43 17.27
C ARG A 244 -14.65 3.30 18.10
N PHE A 245 -13.94 2.69 19.04
CA PHE A 245 -12.95 3.36 19.88
C PHE A 245 -11.78 3.91 19.04
N LEU A 246 -11.21 3.10 18.14
CA LEU A 246 -10.16 3.56 17.22
C LEU A 246 -10.67 4.62 16.24
N ALA A 247 -11.87 4.46 15.67
CA ALA A 247 -12.43 5.43 14.74
C ALA A 247 -12.72 6.80 15.38
N SER A 248 -12.88 6.84 16.71
CA SER A 248 -12.97 8.07 17.48
C SER A 248 -11.64 8.79 17.70
N GLY A 249 -10.52 8.22 17.23
CA GLY A 249 -9.17 8.77 17.36
C GLY A 249 -8.35 8.19 18.52
N ARG A 250 -8.96 7.40 19.41
CA ARG A 250 -8.32 6.90 20.64
C ARG A 250 -7.37 5.74 20.35
N THR A 251 -6.31 5.60 21.16
CA THR A 251 -5.23 4.63 20.89
C THR A 251 -5.40 3.36 21.69
N VAL A 252 -5.01 2.23 21.11
CA VAL A 252 -5.08 0.93 21.77
C VAL A 252 -3.71 0.23 21.73
N VAL A 253 -3.33 -0.36 22.85
CA VAL A 253 -2.18 -1.26 23.00
C VAL A 253 -2.72 -2.67 23.26
N LEU A 254 -2.51 -3.56 22.31
CA LEU A 254 -2.83 -4.98 22.41
C LEU A 254 -1.56 -5.79 22.64
N ALA A 255 -1.58 -6.71 23.59
CA ALA A 255 -0.49 -7.66 23.76
C ALA A 255 -1.01 -9.05 24.10
N GLY A 256 -0.51 -10.05 23.38
CA GLY A 256 -0.96 -11.43 23.53
C GLY A 256 -0.15 -12.39 22.68
N SER A 257 -0.41 -13.68 22.87
CA SER A 257 0.23 -14.79 22.13
C SER A 257 -0.83 -15.86 21.89
N PRO A 258 -0.76 -16.68 20.83
CA PRO A 258 -1.69 -17.79 20.62
C PRO A 258 -1.49 -18.95 21.62
N TYR A 259 -0.45 -18.89 22.45
CA TYR A 259 -0.14 -19.87 23.47
C TYR A 259 0.57 -19.24 24.67
N HIS A 260 0.47 -19.90 25.83
CA HIS A 260 1.24 -19.62 27.04
C HIS A 260 2.15 -20.80 27.37
N MET A 261 3.30 -20.51 27.97
CA MET A 261 4.24 -21.54 28.41
C MET A 261 4.10 -21.78 29.90
N ARG A 262 3.80 -23.03 30.28
CA ARG A 262 3.84 -23.51 31.65
C ARG A 262 5.18 -24.19 31.91
N TYR A 263 5.75 -23.94 33.08
CA TYR A 263 7.05 -24.45 33.51
C TYR A 263 6.85 -25.38 34.70
N THR A 264 7.31 -26.62 34.56
CA THR A 264 7.32 -27.63 35.63
C THR A 264 8.76 -28.09 35.87
N ALA A 265 9.09 -28.51 37.08
CA ALA A 265 10.41 -29.04 37.39
C ALA A 265 10.35 -30.49 37.88
N THR A 266 11.14 -31.36 37.25
CA THR A 266 11.36 -32.74 37.69
C THR A 266 12.84 -32.94 37.95
N ASP A 267 13.23 -33.31 39.18
CA ASP A 267 14.63 -33.61 39.55
C ASP A 267 15.67 -32.60 39.04
N THR A 268 15.36 -31.30 39.16
CA THR A 268 16.15 -30.12 38.73
C THR A 268 16.10 -29.72 37.25
N VAL A 269 15.48 -30.53 36.38
CA VAL A 269 15.28 -30.21 34.96
C VAL A 269 13.95 -29.48 34.79
N VAL A 270 13.97 -28.36 34.07
CA VAL A 270 12.75 -27.61 33.72
C VAL A 270 12.16 -28.21 32.45
N HIS A 271 10.90 -28.63 32.55
CA HIS A 271 10.07 -29.05 31.44
C HIS A 271 9.10 -27.94 31.06
N PHE A 272 8.77 -27.89 29.78
CA PHE A 272 7.89 -26.88 29.21
C PHE A 272 6.63 -27.54 28.66
N HIS A 273 5.49 -26.89 28.88
CA HIS A 273 4.22 -27.28 28.28
C HIS A 273 3.55 -26.05 27.66
N ALA A 274 3.19 -26.14 26.39
CA ALA A 274 2.50 -25.07 25.69
C ALA A 274 0.98 -25.25 25.84
N GLU A 275 0.31 -24.24 26.40
CA GLU A 275 -1.14 -24.20 26.53
C GLU A 275 -1.71 -23.23 25.50
N SER A 276 -2.66 -23.68 24.68
CA SER A 276 -3.28 -22.82 23.67
C SER A 276 -4.17 -21.77 24.33
N SER A 277 -4.02 -20.52 23.90
CA SER A 277 -4.90 -19.40 24.29
C SER A 277 -6.22 -19.37 23.49
N GLY A 278 -6.52 -20.42 22.72
CA GLY A 278 -7.64 -20.49 21.80
C GLY A 278 -7.47 -19.60 20.58
N ASN A 279 -8.57 -19.17 19.97
CA ASN A 279 -8.58 -18.32 18.76
C ASN A 279 -8.97 -16.87 19.03
N ALA A 280 -9.11 -16.47 20.30
CA ALA A 280 -9.50 -15.10 20.66
C ALA A 280 -8.47 -14.07 20.15
N TRP A 281 -7.19 -14.34 20.37
CA TRP A 281 -6.10 -13.48 19.90
C TRP A 281 -6.07 -13.35 18.37
N GLU A 282 -6.21 -14.45 17.65
CA GLU A 282 -6.27 -14.43 16.19
C GLU A 282 -7.50 -13.67 15.67
N ARG A 283 -8.69 -13.95 16.21
CA ARG A 283 -9.95 -13.27 15.84
C ARG A 283 -9.93 -11.77 16.11
N LEU A 284 -9.18 -11.30 17.11
CA LEU A 284 -9.05 -9.87 17.42
C LEU A 284 -8.22 -9.13 16.39
N LEU A 285 -7.16 -9.77 15.90
CA LEU A 285 -6.15 -9.16 15.03
C LEU A 285 -6.51 -9.26 13.54
N GLU A 286 -7.19 -10.33 13.14
CA GLU A 286 -7.61 -10.60 11.76
C GLU A 286 -8.32 -9.40 11.08
N PRO A 287 -9.26 -8.68 11.73
CA PRO A 287 -9.98 -7.56 11.12
C PRO A 287 -9.11 -6.31 10.85
N PHE A 288 -7.87 -6.30 11.36
CA PHE A 288 -6.88 -5.24 11.14
C PHE A 288 -5.74 -5.69 10.23
N GLY A 289 -5.83 -6.88 9.62
CA GLY A 289 -4.82 -7.40 8.70
C GLY A 289 -3.57 -7.97 9.38
N LEU A 290 -3.67 -8.34 10.65
CA LEU A 290 -2.60 -9.00 11.39
C LEU A 290 -3.00 -10.43 11.73
N ARG A 291 -2.07 -11.39 11.60
CA ARG A 291 -2.28 -12.79 11.99
C ARG A 291 -1.15 -13.29 12.88
N PRO A 292 -1.43 -13.77 14.11
CA PRO A 292 -0.41 -14.41 14.93
C PRO A 292 -0.05 -15.79 14.34
N LEU A 293 1.24 -16.11 14.25
CA LEU A 293 1.72 -17.42 13.82
C LEU A 293 1.73 -18.39 15.02
N PRO A 294 1.28 -19.64 14.83
CA PRO A 294 1.18 -20.63 15.91
C PRO A 294 2.52 -21.29 16.25
N ASP A 295 3.55 -21.06 15.44
CA ASP A 295 4.87 -21.68 15.61
C ASP A 295 5.62 -21.08 16.80
N LEU A 296 6.42 -21.92 17.47
CA LEU A 296 7.32 -21.50 18.53
C LEU A 296 8.54 -20.84 17.91
N VAL A 297 8.72 -19.55 18.21
CA VAL A 297 9.84 -18.78 17.68
C VAL A 297 10.96 -18.67 18.68
N MET A 298 12.16 -18.97 18.19
CA MET A 298 13.39 -19.03 18.97
C MET A 298 14.45 -18.16 18.34
N ASP A 299 15.36 -17.66 19.16
CA ASP A 299 16.46 -16.82 18.73
C ASP A 299 17.72 -17.12 19.54
N ARG A 300 18.88 -16.89 18.92
CA ARG A 300 20.17 -16.95 19.61
C ARG A 300 20.30 -15.81 20.61
N ASN A 301 19.60 -14.71 20.37
CA ASN A 301 19.55 -13.58 21.28
C ASN A 301 18.41 -13.77 22.30
N ASN A 302 18.61 -14.70 23.22
CA ASN A 302 17.72 -15.00 24.34
C ASN A 302 18.34 -14.55 25.68
N ALA A 303 17.55 -14.58 26.76
CA ALA A 303 18.01 -14.27 28.09
C ALA A 303 17.21 -14.99 29.18
N ARG A 304 17.76 -15.01 30.39
CA ARG A 304 17.06 -15.48 31.59
C ARG A 304 15.81 -14.64 31.85
N ALA A 305 14.70 -15.32 32.05
CA ALA A 305 13.42 -14.71 32.40
C ALA A 305 12.97 -15.17 33.79
N PRO A 306 12.49 -14.27 34.66
CA PRO A 306 11.85 -14.65 35.91
C PRO A 306 10.45 -15.19 35.61
N VAL A 307 10.29 -16.52 35.69
CA VAL A 307 9.03 -17.22 35.39
C VAL A 307 8.56 -18.03 36.60
N LEU A 308 7.28 -18.40 36.63
CA LEU A 308 6.72 -19.26 37.67
C LEU A 308 6.96 -20.73 37.30
N VAL A 309 7.79 -21.41 38.08
CA VAL A 309 8.03 -22.86 38.00
C VAL A 309 7.40 -23.49 39.22
N ASP A 310 6.39 -24.34 39.03
CA ASP A 310 5.61 -24.96 40.12
C ASP A 310 5.10 -23.93 41.16
N GLY A 311 4.70 -22.74 40.68
CA GLY A 311 4.21 -21.64 41.51
C GLY A 311 5.30 -20.79 42.20
N GLN A 312 6.58 -21.14 42.10
CA GLN A 312 7.69 -20.34 42.62
C GLN A 312 8.41 -19.57 41.51
N ARG A 313 8.75 -18.29 41.74
CA ARG A 313 9.55 -17.50 40.79
C ARG A 313 10.97 -18.04 40.72
N ARG A 314 11.41 -18.45 39.53
CA ARG A 314 12.78 -18.89 39.23
C ARG A 314 13.25 -18.27 37.92
N GLU A 315 14.56 -18.05 37.80
CA GLU A 315 15.16 -17.64 36.52
C GLU A 315 15.33 -18.86 35.62
N VAL A 316 14.70 -18.82 34.45
CA VAL A 316 14.82 -19.88 33.42
C VAL A 316 15.34 -19.27 32.14
N GLU A 317 16.31 -19.94 31.51
CA GLU A 317 16.87 -19.58 30.22
C GLU A 317 16.37 -20.57 29.16
N ALA A 318 15.70 -20.06 28.13
CA ALA A 318 15.21 -20.88 27.03
C ALA A 318 15.32 -20.11 25.70
N PRO A 319 15.52 -20.79 24.55
CA PRO A 319 15.63 -20.13 23.25
C PRO A 319 14.44 -19.26 22.83
N PHE A 320 13.25 -19.50 23.42
CA PHE A 320 12.03 -18.71 23.20
C PHE A 320 11.83 -17.58 24.23
N HIS A 321 12.80 -17.32 25.11
CA HIS A 321 12.86 -16.12 25.97
C HIS A 321 13.65 -15.03 25.26
N LEU A 322 13.04 -14.43 24.24
CA LEU A 322 13.75 -13.56 23.31
C LEU A 322 14.13 -12.24 24.00
N ARG A 323 15.40 -11.86 23.88
CA ARG A 323 15.89 -10.54 24.29
C ARG A 323 15.97 -9.65 23.07
N ASN A 324 14.89 -8.96 22.74
CA ASN A 324 14.93 -7.99 21.65
C ASN A 324 15.81 -6.80 22.05
N LEU A 325 16.93 -6.57 21.35
CA LEU A 325 17.85 -5.44 21.60
C LEU A 325 17.42 -4.20 20.79
N PRO A 326 17.85 -2.98 21.17
CA PRO A 326 17.58 -1.76 20.38
C PRO A 326 17.98 -1.88 18.91
N ALA A 327 19.01 -2.70 18.63
CA ALA A 327 19.44 -3.03 17.28
C ALA A 327 18.41 -3.81 16.44
N PHE A 328 17.22 -4.16 16.94
CA PHE A 328 16.21 -4.91 16.18
C PHE A 328 14.83 -4.23 16.24
N ARG A 329 14.83 -2.91 16.43
CA ARG A 329 13.64 -2.08 16.59
C ARG A 329 13.64 -0.93 15.60
N ASP A 330 12.48 -0.57 15.09
CA ASP A 330 12.31 0.67 14.36
C ASP A 330 11.34 1.57 15.12
N PHE A 331 11.90 2.44 15.96
CA PHE A 331 11.10 3.34 16.80
C PHE A 331 11.00 4.76 16.22
N ARG A 332 11.22 4.94 14.90
CA ARG A 332 11.05 6.25 14.24
C ARG A 332 9.68 6.89 14.46
N PRO A 333 8.56 6.14 14.50
CA PRO A 333 7.25 6.72 14.82
C PRO A 333 7.05 7.13 16.29
N PHE A 334 7.93 6.67 17.18
CA PHE A 334 7.86 6.99 18.61
C PHE A 334 8.73 8.21 18.92
N ARG A 335 8.40 8.93 20.00
CA ARG A 335 9.09 10.20 20.32
C ARG A 335 10.46 10.02 20.94
N SER A 336 10.80 8.83 21.43
CA SER A 336 12.12 8.50 21.98
C SER A 336 12.64 7.16 21.47
N PRO A 337 13.94 7.03 21.16
CA PRO A 337 14.55 5.72 20.96
C PRO A 337 14.67 5.03 22.33
N ALA A 338 13.68 4.20 22.70
CA ALA A 338 13.71 3.47 23.97
C ALA A 338 15.00 2.64 24.10
N ARG A 339 15.70 2.81 25.24
CA ARG A 339 17.01 2.17 25.53
C ARG A 339 16.82 0.83 26.24
N GLY A 340 17.82 -0.06 26.14
CA GLY A 340 17.83 -1.36 26.84
C GLY A 340 17.06 -2.47 26.13
N GLY A 341 17.27 -3.74 26.51
CA GLY A 341 16.57 -4.91 25.93
C GLY A 341 15.09 -4.97 26.32
N LEU A 342 14.25 -5.56 25.47
CA LEU A 342 12.84 -5.88 25.75
C LEU A 342 12.71 -7.41 25.75
N SER A 343 12.00 -7.94 26.73
CA SER A 343 11.76 -9.38 26.89
C SER A 343 10.48 -9.77 26.16
N PHE A 344 10.58 -10.78 25.30
CA PHE A 344 9.43 -11.44 24.68
C PHE A 344 9.51 -12.92 25.02
N ILE A 345 8.70 -13.35 25.98
CA ILE A 345 8.57 -14.76 26.37
C ILE A 345 7.51 -15.41 25.47
N ALA A 346 7.91 -16.51 24.82
CA ALA A 346 7.06 -17.34 23.99
C ALA A 346 6.18 -16.54 23.03
N PRO A 347 6.75 -15.62 22.22
CA PRO A 347 5.97 -14.76 21.37
C PRO A 347 5.38 -15.53 20.19
N GLY A 348 4.11 -15.27 19.87
CA GLY A 348 3.49 -15.65 18.60
C GLY A 348 3.67 -14.54 17.57
N PRO A 349 4.63 -14.65 16.63
CA PRO A 349 4.98 -13.54 15.76
C PRO A 349 3.82 -13.12 14.86
N LEU A 350 3.86 -11.87 14.44
CA LEU A 350 2.77 -11.22 13.71
C LEU A 350 3.05 -11.26 12.20
N GLN A 351 2.30 -12.05 11.46
CA GLN A 351 2.23 -11.94 10.01
C GLN A 351 1.34 -10.74 9.64
N ILE A 352 1.79 -9.96 8.66
CA ILE A 352 1.09 -8.76 8.19
C ILE A 352 0.52 -9.07 6.81
N ASP A 353 -0.77 -8.81 6.62
CA ASP A 353 -1.42 -8.74 5.31
C ASP A 353 -1.60 -7.26 4.94
N PRO A 354 -0.73 -6.69 4.08
CA PRO A 354 -0.76 -5.28 3.78
C PRO A 354 -2.05 -4.83 3.07
N GLN A 355 -2.70 -5.71 2.29
CA GLN A 355 -3.95 -5.34 1.62
C GLN A 355 -5.07 -5.17 2.63
N ARG A 356 -5.12 -6.03 3.65
CA ARG A 356 -6.10 -5.91 4.73
C ARG A 356 -5.81 -4.78 5.68
N VAL A 357 -4.54 -4.58 6.03
CA VAL A 357 -4.13 -3.41 6.82
C VAL A 357 -4.59 -2.13 6.10
N ALA A 358 -4.32 -2.03 4.80
CA ALA A 358 -4.76 -0.91 3.98
C ALA A 358 -6.29 -0.82 3.87
N GLY A 359 -6.99 -1.94 3.65
CA GLY A 359 -8.44 -2.01 3.59
C GLY A 359 -9.13 -1.68 4.92
N ALA A 360 -8.47 -1.94 6.05
CA ALA A 360 -8.91 -1.52 7.38
C ALA A 360 -8.64 -0.04 7.66
N GLY A 361 -8.01 0.69 6.72
CA GLY A 361 -7.69 2.11 6.84
C GLY A 361 -6.38 2.41 7.57
N TYR A 362 -5.44 1.46 7.59
CA TYR A 362 -4.15 1.59 8.27
C TYR A 362 -2.96 1.37 7.33
N GLU A 363 -1.78 1.72 7.82
CA GLU A 363 -0.47 1.30 7.33
C GLU A 363 0.26 0.59 8.49
N ALA A 364 0.96 -0.51 8.18
CA ALA A 364 1.65 -1.30 9.21
C ALA A 364 3.12 -0.90 9.29
N HIS A 365 3.50 -0.35 10.45
CA HIS A 365 4.89 -0.10 10.79
C HIS A 365 5.42 -1.20 11.72
N VAL A 366 6.43 -1.95 11.27
CA VAL A 366 7.04 -3.01 12.08
C VAL A 366 8.03 -2.38 13.08
N ALA A 367 7.61 -2.29 14.34
CA ALA A 367 8.36 -1.62 15.39
C ALA A 367 9.45 -2.52 16.03
N ALA A 368 9.29 -3.85 16.05
CA ALA A 368 10.32 -4.77 16.56
C ALA A 368 10.30 -6.12 15.85
N THR A 369 11.48 -6.70 15.65
CA THR A 369 11.69 -8.01 14.99
C THR A 369 12.63 -8.92 15.78
N THR A 370 12.62 -10.21 15.46
CA THR A 370 13.71 -11.13 15.87
C THR A 370 15.03 -10.78 15.16
N THR A 371 16.11 -11.48 15.48
CA THR A 371 17.37 -11.39 14.74
C THR A 371 17.30 -12.17 13.42
N GLU A 372 18.31 -11.99 12.56
CA GLU A 372 18.50 -12.76 11.31
C GLU A 372 18.77 -14.26 11.55
N ARG A 373 18.98 -14.67 12.81
CA ARG A 373 19.28 -16.05 13.20
C ARG A 373 18.12 -16.68 13.98
N ALA A 374 16.93 -16.14 13.85
CA ALA A 374 15.75 -16.76 14.40
C ALA A 374 15.46 -18.07 13.68
N TRP A 375 14.92 -19.04 14.40
CA TRP A 375 14.37 -20.27 13.83
C TRP A 375 12.99 -20.51 14.41
N VAL A 376 12.17 -21.19 13.63
CA VAL A 376 10.80 -21.51 14.00
C VAL A 376 10.63 -23.02 14.05
N ARG A 377 9.78 -23.48 14.96
CA ARG A 377 9.38 -24.88 15.04
C ARG A 377 7.87 -24.95 15.25
N HIS A 378 7.23 -25.93 14.64
CA HIS A 378 5.85 -26.25 14.99
C HIS A 378 5.72 -26.55 16.48
N MET A 379 4.62 -26.09 17.09
CA MET A 379 4.40 -26.22 18.52
C MET A 379 4.37 -27.69 18.95
N PRO A 380 5.18 -28.12 19.95
CA PRO A 380 5.13 -29.48 20.47
C PRO A 380 3.77 -29.78 21.11
N THR A 381 3.23 -30.99 20.89
CA THR A 381 1.92 -31.43 21.40
C THR A 381 1.95 -32.03 22.82
N GLY A 382 3.12 -32.10 23.46
CA GLY A 382 3.33 -32.65 24.81
C GLY A 382 4.36 -31.86 25.61
N GLU A 383 4.78 -32.37 26.77
CA GLU A 383 5.90 -31.78 27.52
C GLU A 383 7.22 -31.95 26.74
N PHE A 384 8.06 -30.91 26.75
CA PHE A 384 9.34 -30.90 26.05
C PHE A 384 10.43 -30.21 26.88
N GLY A 385 11.69 -30.51 26.56
CA GLY A 385 12.86 -29.94 27.23
C GLY A 385 13.73 -29.09 26.30
N LEU A 386 14.83 -28.58 26.82
CA LEU A 386 15.79 -27.77 26.04
C LEU A 386 16.44 -28.54 24.88
N ALA A 387 16.64 -29.85 25.03
CA ALA A 387 17.20 -30.70 23.98
C ALA A 387 16.29 -30.77 22.74
N ASP A 388 14.98 -30.58 22.93
CA ASP A 388 14.00 -30.56 21.84
C ASP A 388 13.96 -29.21 21.10
N LEU A 389 14.82 -28.25 21.45
CA LEU A 389 14.82 -26.91 20.87
C LEU A 389 16.04 -26.62 19.97
N MET A 390 16.68 -27.68 19.46
CA MET A 390 17.84 -27.57 18.56
C MET A 390 17.52 -26.77 17.29
N THR A 391 18.55 -26.11 16.73
CA THR A 391 18.42 -25.24 15.55
C THR A 391 18.15 -26.10 14.31
N ASP A 392 17.04 -25.85 13.60
CA ASP A 392 16.63 -26.65 12.44
C ASP A 392 16.67 -25.80 11.15
N LEU A 393 15.68 -24.94 10.92
CA LEU A 393 15.65 -23.98 9.79
C LEU A 393 15.69 -22.53 10.26
N ILE A 394 16.67 -21.77 9.76
CA ILE A 394 16.71 -20.32 9.94
C ILE A 394 15.51 -19.71 9.23
N ALA A 395 14.66 -19.04 10.00
CA ALA A 395 13.53 -18.30 9.49
C ALA A 395 13.94 -16.86 9.13
N PRO A 396 13.25 -16.20 8.19
CA PRO A 396 13.36 -14.76 8.04
C PRO A 396 13.00 -14.07 9.36
N LYS A 397 13.36 -12.78 9.49
CA LYS A 397 12.98 -11.99 10.68
C LYS A 397 11.48 -12.08 10.93
N GLN A 398 11.13 -12.44 12.15
CA GLN A 398 9.74 -12.54 12.59
C GLN A 398 9.34 -11.23 13.29
N ASN A 399 8.12 -10.74 13.02
CA ASN A 399 7.65 -9.48 13.61
C ASN A 399 7.16 -9.72 15.05
N LEU A 400 7.73 -8.99 16.00
CA LEU A 400 7.39 -9.08 17.43
C LEU A 400 6.49 -7.92 17.89
N MET A 401 6.54 -6.78 17.19
CA MET A 401 5.75 -5.59 17.50
C MET A 401 5.40 -4.86 16.21
N VAL A 402 4.12 -4.53 16.03
CA VAL A 402 3.60 -3.83 14.86
C VAL A 402 2.72 -2.67 15.33
N LEU A 403 3.02 -1.46 14.85
CA LEU A 403 2.21 -0.27 15.03
C LEU A 403 1.38 -0.05 13.76
N LEU A 404 0.06 -0.10 13.87
CA LEU A 404 -0.83 0.30 12.79
C LEU A 404 -1.09 1.81 12.89
N GLN A 405 -0.62 2.53 11.88
CA GLN A 405 -0.83 3.97 11.73
C GLN A 405 -2.05 4.20 10.84
N PRO A 406 -3.01 5.03 11.26
CA PRO A 406 -4.22 5.23 10.46
C PRO A 406 -3.93 6.10 9.23
N GLN A 407 -4.55 5.76 8.10
CA GLN A 407 -4.54 6.58 6.88
C GLN A 407 -5.40 7.84 7.03
N ASP A 408 -6.52 7.74 7.76
CA ASP A 408 -7.25 8.92 8.24
C ASP A 408 -6.45 9.52 9.40
N PRO A 409 -5.88 10.73 9.26
CA PRO A 409 -5.03 11.31 10.29
C PRO A 409 -5.79 11.56 11.60
N TRP A 410 -7.11 11.50 11.57
CA TRP A 410 -7.94 11.62 12.75
C TRP A 410 -8.24 10.29 13.45
N ALA A 411 -8.14 9.13 12.79
CA ALA A 411 -8.36 7.85 13.45
C ALA A 411 -7.24 7.53 14.47
N GLY A 412 -7.50 6.55 15.33
CA GLY A 412 -6.61 6.15 16.41
C GLY A 412 -5.52 5.18 15.95
N GLN A 413 -4.47 5.05 16.74
CA GLN A 413 -3.38 4.09 16.46
C GLN A 413 -3.63 2.77 17.19
N LEU A 414 -3.13 1.67 16.63
CA LEU A 414 -3.18 0.34 17.24
C LEU A 414 -1.77 -0.24 17.34
N LEU A 415 -1.22 -0.37 18.55
CA LEU A 415 0.04 -1.04 18.79
C LEU A 415 -0.21 -2.48 19.20
N VAL A 416 0.36 -3.44 18.47
CA VAL A 416 0.20 -4.88 18.73
C VAL A 416 1.55 -5.51 19.07
N LEU A 417 1.62 -6.22 20.19
CA LEU A 417 2.79 -6.93 20.67
C LEU A 417 2.53 -8.44 20.64
N ALA A 418 3.49 -9.20 20.11
CA ALA A 418 3.46 -10.66 19.99
C ALA A 418 3.55 -11.43 21.32
N SER A 419 3.68 -10.71 22.44
CA SER A 419 3.67 -11.25 23.80
C SER A 419 3.33 -10.14 24.80
N ALA A 420 2.58 -10.46 25.84
CA ALA A 420 2.30 -9.54 26.96
C ALA A 420 3.39 -9.54 28.04
N SER A 421 4.40 -10.42 27.93
CA SER A 421 5.42 -10.66 28.96
C SER A 421 6.13 -9.39 29.46
N LEU A 422 6.38 -8.40 28.61
CA LEU A 422 7.01 -7.14 29.00
C LEU A 422 6.23 -6.32 30.04
N PHE A 423 4.92 -6.55 30.18
CA PHE A 423 4.05 -5.87 31.13
C PHE A 423 3.78 -6.70 32.39
N ARG A 424 4.19 -7.98 32.40
CA ARG A 424 3.89 -8.93 33.47
C ARG A 424 4.72 -8.63 34.72
N ASP A 425 4.13 -8.88 35.89
CA ASP A 425 4.76 -8.60 37.18
C ASP A 425 6.09 -9.35 37.35
N GLY A 426 7.10 -8.65 37.86
CA GLY A 426 8.47 -9.15 37.98
C GLY A 426 9.30 -9.11 36.68
N ILE A 427 8.66 -9.04 35.50
CA ILE A 427 9.36 -8.79 34.23
C ILE A 427 9.43 -7.28 33.96
N LEU A 428 8.34 -6.55 34.21
CA LEU A 428 8.28 -5.10 33.98
C LEU A 428 9.42 -4.36 34.69
N THR A 429 9.79 -4.78 35.90
CA THR A 429 10.90 -4.21 36.69
C THR A 429 12.21 -5.01 36.62
N GLN A 430 12.35 -5.95 35.68
CA GLN A 430 13.52 -6.82 35.56
C GLN A 430 14.81 -6.00 35.31
N ALA A 431 15.84 -6.24 36.12
CA ALA A 431 17.14 -5.59 35.97
C ALA A 431 17.79 -5.97 34.62
N GLY A 432 18.45 -4.99 33.97
CA GLY A 432 19.12 -5.20 32.68
C GLY A 432 18.21 -5.13 31.44
N PHE A 433 16.92 -4.83 31.64
CA PHE A 433 15.94 -4.57 30.59
C PHE A 433 15.40 -3.14 30.66
N GLY A 434 14.85 -2.66 29.54
CA GLY A 434 14.36 -1.30 29.33
C GLY A 434 12.84 -1.17 29.36
N HIS A 435 12.11 -2.10 29.97
CA HIS A 435 10.64 -2.15 29.91
C HIS A 435 9.98 -0.88 30.46
N THR A 436 10.47 -0.36 31.60
CA THR A 436 9.94 0.87 32.20
C THR A 436 10.18 2.11 31.33
N VAL A 437 11.37 2.21 30.73
CA VAL A 437 11.72 3.29 29.78
C VAL A 437 10.82 3.22 28.54
N PHE A 438 10.57 2.01 28.03
CA PHE A 438 9.65 1.78 26.93
C PHE A 438 8.22 2.18 27.29
N LEU A 439 7.72 1.81 28.48
CA LEU A 439 6.39 2.21 28.92
C LEU A 439 6.24 3.73 29.07
N THR A 440 7.26 4.42 29.60
CA THR A 440 7.29 5.89 29.63
C THR A 440 7.27 6.49 28.22
N ASP A 441 7.93 5.87 27.25
CA ASP A 441 7.92 6.32 25.87
C ASP A 441 6.57 6.09 25.17
N LEU A 442 5.92 4.94 25.42
CA LEU A 442 4.55 4.68 24.97
C LEU A 442 3.58 5.72 25.53
N ALA A 443 3.66 6.00 26.83
CA ALA A 443 2.85 7.03 27.46
C ALA A 443 3.10 8.38 26.77
N ARG A 444 4.35 8.84 26.66
CA ARG A 444 4.69 10.13 26.02
C ARG A 444 4.27 10.23 24.55
N THR A 445 4.36 9.13 23.82
CA THR A 445 4.00 9.07 22.40
C THR A 445 2.48 9.15 22.23
N PHE A 446 1.72 8.33 22.97
CA PHE A 446 0.27 8.25 22.82
C PHE A 446 -0.50 9.32 23.59
N THR A 447 0.12 10.01 24.54
CA THR A 447 -0.49 11.10 25.31
C THR A 447 0.03 12.48 24.92
N HIS A 448 0.46 12.65 23.67
CA HIS A 448 0.93 13.96 23.22
C HIS A 448 -0.20 14.99 23.28
N PRO A 449 -0.01 16.19 23.86
CA PRO A 449 -1.08 17.16 24.06
C PRO A 449 -1.87 17.52 22.79
N GLU A 450 -1.20 17.74 21.66
CA GLU A 450 -1.86 18.03 20.38
C GLU A 450 -2.70 16.85 19.88
N GLN A 451 -2.21 15.62 20.08
CA GLN A 451 -2.97 14.42 19.71
C GLN A 451 -4.17 14.23 20.66
N LEU A 452 -4.01 14.44 21.97
CA LEU A 452 -5.11 14.37 22.93
C LEU A 452 -6.21 15.37 22.60
N ILE A 453 -5.84 16.61 22.27
CA ILE A 453 -6.79 17.65 21.84
C ILE A 453 -7.53 17.19 20.59
N ARG A 454 -6.80 16.73 19.57
CA ARG A 454 -7.40 16.22 18.32
C ARG A 454 -8.36 15.06 18.54
N ARG A 455 -8.02 14.14 19.43
CA ARG A 455 -8.79 12.92 19.74
C ARG A 455 -10.05 13.18 20.57
N ARG A 456 -10.04 14.22 21.39
CA ARG A 456 -11.19 14.62 22.22
C ARG A 456 -12.22 15.45 21.47
N VAL A 457 -11.92 15.89 20.25
CA VAL A 457 -12.94 16.46 19.36
C VAL A 457 -13.93 15.36 19.00
N GLU A 458 -15.16 15.47 19.51
CA GLU A 458 -16.21 14.48 19.25
C GLU A 458 -16.50 14.37 17.74
N ARG A 459 -16.33 13.17 17.20
CA ARG A 459 -16.78 12.86 15.84
C ARG A 459 -18.21 12.38 15.88
N TYR A 460 -19.11 13.17 15.30
CA TYR A 460 -20.40 12.66 14.89
C TYR A 460 -20.21 11.74 13.67
N GLN A 461 -20.06 10.43 13.89
CA GLN A 461 -20.24 9.46 12.81
C GLN A 461 -21.74 9.30 12.56
N PRO A 462 -22.25 9.64 11.37
CA PRO A 462 -23.64 9.35 11.05
C PRO A 462 -23.86 7.84 11.21
N PRO A 463 -24.95 7.41 11.86
CA PRO A 463 -25.26 6.00 11.96
C PRO A 463 -25.28 5.39 10.56
N PRO A 464 -24.69 4.20 10.37
CA PRO A 464 -24.68 3.55 9.06
C PRO A 464 -26.13 3.44 8.58
N LEU A 465 -26.35 3.80 7.31
CA LEU A 465 -27.65 3.64 6.69
C LEU A 465 -28.09 2.17 6.84
N PRO A 466 -29.31 1.90 7.31
CA PRO A 466 -29.77 0.53 7.47
C PRO A 466 -29.71 -0.19 6.11
N ALA A 467 -29.19 -1.42 6.12
CA ALA A 467 -29.03 -2.21 4.91
C ALA A 467 -30.37 -2.35 4.18
N LEU A 468 -30.43 -1.88 2.93
CA LEU A 468 -31.64 -1.99 2.11
C LEU A 468 -31.87 -3.46 1.76
N SER A 469 -33.07 -3.97 2.07
CA SER A 469 -33.51 -5.30 1.65
C SER A 469 -33.50 -5.43 0.11
N ASP A 470 -33.39 -6.66 -0.40
CA ASP A 470 -33.37 -6.93 -1.85
C ASP A 470 -34.62 -6.34 -2.56
N ALA A 471 -35.78 -6.38 -1.89
CA ALA A 471 -37.02 -5.76 -2.37
C ALA A 471 -36.91 -4.23 -2.48
N GLN A 472 -36.29 -3.57 -1.48
CA GLN A 472 -36.08 -2.12 -1.49
C GLN A 472 -35.06 -1.70 -2.57
N ARG A 473 -34.00 -2.49 -2.81
CA ARG A 473 -33.04 -2.23 -3.90
C ARG A 473 -33.71 -2.34 -5.28
N ILE A 474 -34.54 -3.35 -5.48
CA ILE A 474 -35.31 -3.53 -6.73
C ILE A 474 -36.30 -2.37 -6.90
N ALA A 475 -36.99 -1.96 -5.84
CA ALA A 475 -37.90 -0.82 -5.86
C ALA A 475 -37.17 0.49 -6.23
N TRP A 476 -36.02 0.76 -5.62
CA TRP A 476 -35.21 1.95 -5.96
C TRP A 476 -34.63 1.92 -7.36
N ARG A 477 -34.24 0.74 -7.87
CA ARG A 477 -33.82 0.57 -9.27
C ARG A 477 -34.99 0.80 -10.23
N LEU A 478 -36.19 0.33 -9.91
CA LEU A 478 -37.41 0.61 -10.68
C LEU A 478 -37.74 2.11 -10.68
N VAL A 479 -37.63 2.78 -9.54
CA VAL A 479 -37.86 4.23 -9.42
C VAL A 479 -36.82 5.02 -10.22
N ALA A 480 -35.53 4.72 -10.09
CA ALA A 480 -34.47 5.45 -10.81
C ALA A 480 -34.49 5.19 -12.32
N VAL A 481 -34.71 3.94 -12.74
CA VAL A 481 -34.65 3.52 -14.15
C VAL A 481 -35.96 3.77 -14.89
N ALA A 482 -37.12 3.67 -14.24
CA ALA A 482 -38.42 3.86 -14.92
C ALA A 482 -38.96 5.28 -14.78
N LEU A 483 -38.84 5.91 -13.61
CA LEU A 483 -39.57 7.14 -13.27
C LEU A 483 -38.94 8.39 -13.91
N ILE A 484 -37.59 8.45 -14.01
CA ILE A 484 -36.88 9.53 -14.70
C ILE A 484 -37.18 9.51 -16.22
N PRO A 485 -37.06 8.38 -16.94
CA PRO A 485 -37.46 8.34 -18.36
C PRO A 485 -38.94 8.57 -18.59
N LEU A 486 -39.83 8.09 -17.69
CA LEU A 486 -41.27 8.37 -17.79
C LEU A 486 -41.55 9.87 -17.67
N PHE A 487 -40.85 10.56 -16.75
CA PHE A 487 -40.99 12.00 -16.55
C PHE A 487 -40.51 12.78 -17.77
N TRP A 488 -39.40 12.35 -18.40
CA TRP A 488 -38.91 12.94 -19.65
C TRP A 488 -39.83 12.66 -20.85
N LEU A 489 -40.39 11.45 -20.97
CA LEU A 489 -41.38 11.11 -21.99
C LEU A 489 -42.69 11.90 -21.80
N ALA A 490 -43.12 12.09 -20.56
CA ALA A 490 -44.29 12.90 -20.22
C ALA A 490 -44.05 14.39 -20.50
N ALA A 491 -42.87 14.91 -20.17
CA ALA A 491 -42.47 16.28 -20.48
C ALA A 491 -42.34 16.52 -22.00
N ALA A 492 -41.77 15.55 -22.74
CA ALA A 492 -41.68 15.59 -24.20
C ALA A 492 -43.07 15.51 -24.86
N GLY A 493 -43.95 14.65 -24.36
CA GLY A 493 -45.34 14.54 -24.82
C GLY A 493 -46.14 15.83 -24.56
N ARG A 494 -45.95 16.49 -23.41
CA ARG A 494 -46.60 17.76 -23.09
C ARG A 494 -46.09 18.93 -23.94
N ARG A 495 -44.79 18.97 -24.24
CA ARG A 495 -44.19 20.04 -25.06
C ARG A 495 -44.45 19.89 -26.57
N LEU A 496 -44.59 18.68 -27.08
CA LEU A 496 -44.82 18.42 -28.52
C LEU A 496 -46.31 18.40 -28.91
N ALA A 497 -47.23 18.37 -27.93
CA ALA A 497 -48.68 18.36 -28.16
C ALA A 497 -49.26 19.61 -28.84
N PRO A 498 -48.72 20.84 -28.68
CA PRO A 498 -49.30 22.02 -29.33
C PRO A 498 -48.82 22.24 -30.78
N ASP A 499 -47.57 21.88 -31.11
CA ASP A 499 -46.92 22.30 -32.37
C ASP A 499 -46.90 21.24 -33.47
N ALA A 500 -47.11 19.97 -33.15
CA ALA A 500 -47.41 18.95 -34.13
C ALA A 500 -48.92 18.77 -34.12
N GLY A 501 -49.64 19.21 -35.16
CA GLY A 501 -51.09 19.08 -35.34
C GLY A 501 -51.59 17.63 -35.32
N LEU A 502 -51.45 16.96 -34.18
CA LEU A 502 -51.91 15.62 -33.84
C LEU A 502 -53.39 15.69 -33.48
N ARG A 503 -54.19 16.16 -34.43
CA ARG A 503 -55.64 15.87 -34.47
C ARG A 503 -55.92 14.38 -34.76
N TRP A 504 -54.89 13.56 -34.95
CA TRP A 504 -55.00 12.12 -35.24
C TRP A 504 -55.05 11.22 -33.99
N LEU A 505 -54.98 11.76 -32.77
CA LEU A 505 -55.14 11.01 -31.52
C LEU A 505 -56.59 10.89 -31.03
N ARG A 506 -57.57 11.36 -31.82
CA ARG A 506 -59.01 11.24 -31.51
C ARG A 506 -59.79 10.26 -32.38
N SER A 507 -59.17 9.54 -33.32
CA SER A 507 -59.88 8.47 -34.01
C SER A 507 -59.02 7.24 -34.29
N SER A 508 -59.64 6.08 -34.05
CA SER A 508 -59.17 4.71 -34.27
C SER A 508 -58.29 4.08 -33.16
N GLY A 509 -58.96 3.46 -32.19
CA GLY A 509 -58.39 2.54 -31.19
C GLY A 509 -57.83 1.22 -31.75
N ARG A 510 -57.39 1.18 -33.02
CA ARG A 510 -56.74 0.00 -33.63
C ARG A 510 -55.22 0.09 -33.64
N ILE A 511 -54.62 1.27 -33.76
CA ILE A 511 -53.16 1.40 -33.90
C ILE A 511 -52.43 1.32 -32.55
N GLN A 512 -53.10 1.70 -31.46
CA GLN A 512 -52.57 1.57 -30.10
C GLN A 512 -52.43 0.09 -29.66
N ARG A 513 -53.29 -0.81 -30.17
CA ARG A 513 -53.19 -2.26 -29.93
C ARG A 513 -52.02 -2.91 -30.67
N HIS A 514 -51.61 -2.40 -31.83
CA HIS A 514 -50.51 -2.99 -32.59
C HIS A 514 -49.13 -2.61 -32.03
N TRP A 515 -48.93 -1.39 -31.52
CA TRP A 515 -47.66 -1.03 -30.87
C TRP A 515 -47.47 -1.70 -29.51
N ILE A 516 -48.54 -1.84 -28.71
CA ILE A 516 -48.51 -2.63 -27.46
C ILE A 516 -48.34 -4.12 -27.80
N GLY A 517 -48.98 -4.61 -28.86
CA GLY A 517 -48.88 -6.00 -29.31
C GLY A 517 -47.51 -6.40 -29.89
N ILE A 518 -46.69 -5.45 -30.35
CA ILE A 518 -45.31 -5.71 -30.84
C ILE A 518 -44.27 -5.43 -29.75
N ALA A 519 -44.46 -4.41 -28.92
CA ALA A 519 -43.53 -4.07 -27.85
C ALA A 519 -43.50 -5.11 -26.72
N THR A 520 -44.64 -5.73 -26.40
CA THR A 520 -44.74 -6.74 -25.34
C THR A 520 -44.01 -8.05 -25.68
N PRO A 521 -44.15 -8.65 -26.88
CA PRO A 521 -43.36 -9.81 -27.26
C PRO A 521 -41.90 -9.47 -27.57
N ALA A 522 -41.55 -8.26 -28.04
CA ALA A 522 -40.15 -7.87 -28.21
C ALA A 522 -39.44 -7.67 -26.86
N ALA A 523 -40.09 -7.03 -25.89
CA ALA A 523 -39.60 -6.95 -24.52
C ALA A 523 -39.57 -8.34 -23.85
N GLY A 524 -40.57 -9.17 -24.12
CA GLY A 524 -40.62 -10.58 -23.68
C GLY A 524 -39.52 -11.43 -24.31
N LEU A 525 -39.16 -11.22 -25.58
CA LEU A 525 -38.08 -11.92 -26.28
C LEU A 525 -36.70 -11.44 -25.79
N VAL A 526 -36.52 -10.14 -25.53
CA VAL A 526 -35.31 -9.61 -24.91
C VAL A 526 -35.16 -10.13 -23.49
N LEU A 527 -36.24 -10.14 -22.69
CA LEU A 527 -36.25 -10.71 -21.35
C LEU A 527 -36.01 -12.23 -21.38
N TRP A 528 -36.57 -12.95 -22.36
CA TRP A 528 -36.37 -14.39 -22.57
C TRP A 528 -34.94 -14.71 -23.05
N LEU A 529 -34.34 -13.91 -23.92
CA LEU A 529 -32.94 -14.04 -24.36
C LEU A 529 -31.97 -13.73 -23.21
N ILE A 530 -32.29 -12.77 -22.35
CA ILE A 530 -31.54 -12.46 -21.12
C ILE A 530 -31.70 -13.57 -20.07
N LEU A 531 -32.89 -14.19 -19.94
CA LEU A 531 -33.18 -15.25 -18.96
C LEU A 531 -32.73 -16.65 -19.38
N ARG A 532 -32.76 -17.00 -20.68
CA ARG A 532 -32.44 -18.35 -21.19
C ARG A 532 -31.07 -18.50 -21.87
N GLY A 533 -30.29 -17.43 -22.00
CA GLY A 533 -28.88 -17.50 -22.38
C GLY A 533 -28.51 -18.38 -23.58
N PRO A 534 -29.14 -18.30 -24.77
CA PRO A 534 -28.59 -18.97 -25.96
C PRO A 534 -27.27 -18.35 -26.43
N LEU A 535 -26.94 -17.16 -25.93
CA LEU A 535 -25.67 -16.47 -26.15
C LEU A 535 -24.62 -16.80 -25.07
N ALA A 536 -24.94 -17.61 -24.06
CA ALA A 536 -24.03 -17.91 -22.94
C ALA A 536 -22.75 -18.66 -23.36
N GLY A 537 -22.73 -19.26 -24.55
CA GLY A 537 -21.55 -19.90 -25.15
C GLY A 537 -20.80 -19.06 -26.19
N ILE A 538 -21.37 -17.96 -26.69
CA ILE A 538 -20.69 -17.07 -27.64
C ILE A 538 -19.97 -16.00 -26.83
N ARG A 539 -18.75 -16.32 -26.38
CA ARG A 539 -17.85 -15.35 -25.75
C ARG A 539 -17.00 -14.72 -26.86
N ILE A 540 -17.31 -13.46 -27.20
CA ILE A 540 -16.45 -12.66 -28.07
C ILE A 540 -15.43 -11.98 -27.17
N ASP A 541 -14.19 -12.45 -27.21
CA ASP A 541 -13.08 -11.74 -26.61
C ASP A 541 -12.65 -10.62 -27.54
N ALA A 542 -13.06 -9.40 -27.23
CA ALA A 542 -12.69 -8.21 -28.02
C ALA A 542 -11.34 -7.61 -27.56
N THR A 543 -10.63 -8.26 -26.64
CA THR A 543 -9.33 -7.77 -26.21
C THR A 543 -8.26 -8.09 -27.26
N ALA A 544 -7.37 -7.13 -27.54
CA ALA A 544 -6.32 -7.31 -28.55
C ALA A 544 -5.37 -8.49 -28.27
N ALA A 545 -5.29 -8.93 -27.01
CA ALA A 545 -4.44 -10.03 -26.55
C ALA A 545 -5.22 -11.33 -26.25
N ASN A 546 -6.51 -11.40 -26.57
CA ASN A 546 -7.38 -12.57 -26.27
C ASN A 546 -7.28 -13.03 -24.80
N LEU A 547 -7.32 -12.09 -23.86
CA LEU A 547 -7.03 -12.27 -22.44
C LEU A 547 -7.98 -13.22 -21.72
N HIS A 548 -9.19 -13.36 -22.23
CA HIS A 548 -10.24 -14.23 -21.70
C HIS A 548 -10.36 -15.55 -22.47
N THR A 549 -9.55 -15.74 -23.52
CA THR A 549 -9.47 -16.97 -24.30
C THR A 549 -8.23 -17.77 -23.84
N PRO A 550 -8.38 -19.05 -23.46
CA PRO A 550 -7.24 -19.90 -23.12
C PRO A 550 -6.17 -19.92 -24.22
N SER A 551 -4.90 -20.02 -23.82
CA SER A 551 -3.78 -20.18 -24.74
C SER A 551 -3.89 -21.50 -25.52
N PRO A 552 -3.80 -21.49 -26.86
CA PRO A 552 -3.72 -22.73 -27.64
C PRO A 552 -2.59 -23.64 -27.17
N GLN A 553 -1.44 -23.05 -26.83
CA GLN A 553 -0.28 -23.80 -26.31
C GLN A 553 -0.61 -24.60 -25.03
N VAL A 554 -1.39 -24.00 -24.11
CA VAL A 554 -1.75 -24.67 -22.85
C VAL A 554 -2.82 -25.73 -23.10
N ILE A 555 -3.78 -25.47 -24.01
CA ILE A 555 -4.76 -26.47 -24.42
C ILE A 555 -4.05 -27.68 -25.05
N ASP A 556 -3.12 -27.45 -25.97
CA ASP A 556 -2.39 -28.54 -26.64
C ASP A 556 -1.58 -29.37 -25.63
N GLU A 557 -0.93 -28.72 -24.66
CA GLU A 557 -0.17 -29.39 -23.60
C GLU A 557 -1.08 -30.21 -22.65
N LEU A 558 -2.28 -29.69 -22.34
CA LEU A 558 -3.29 -30.41 -21.57
C LEU A 558 -3.83 -31.62 -22.34
N GLN A 559 -4.16 -31.47 -23.62
CA GLN A 559 -4.67 -32.56 -24.46
C GLN A 559 -3.63 -33.69 -24.63
N GLN A 560 -2.35 -33.35 -24.75
CA GLN A 560 -1.27 -34.33 -24.79
C GLN A 560 -1.12 -35.12 -23.48
N THR A 561 -1.54 -34.55 -22.34
CA THR A 561 -1.37 -35.14 -21.02
C THR A 561 -2.67 -35.68 -20.40
N ALA A 562 -3.82 -35.41 -21.02
CA ALA A 562 -5.17 -35.73 -20.53
C ALA A 562 -5.34 -37.20 -20.08
N GLY A 563 -4.83 -38.16 -20.85
CA GLY A 563 -4.98 -39.59 -20.58
C GLY A 563 -4.31 -40.08 -19.28
N ALA A 564 -3.39 -39.31 -18.69
CA ALA A 564 -2.67 -39.66 -17.46
C ALA A 564 -2.85 -38.65 -16.33
N LEU A 565 -3.52 -37.52 -16.59
CA LEU A 565 -3.65 -36.39 -15.69
C LEU A 565 -5.00 -36.41 -14.99
N GLN A 566 -5.01 -36.27 -13.66
CA GLN A 566 -6.22 -36.07 -12.86
C GLN A 566 -6.17 -34.69 -12.23
N ALA A 567 -7.22 -33.90 -12.40
CA ALA A 567 -7.36 -32.59 -11.79
C ALA A 567 -8.37 -32.65 -10.63
N GLN A 568 -8.02 -32.04 -9.50
CA GLN A 568 -8.88 -31.85 -8.34
C GLN A 568 -8.96 -30.37 -8.01
N LEU A 569 -10.15 -29.77 -8.16
CA LEU A 569 -10.41 -28.39 -7.79
C LEU A 569 -11.01 -28.37 -6.38
N VAL A 570 -10.23 -27.92 -5.41
CA VAL A 570 -10.62 -27.88 -3.99
C VAL A 570 -11.20 -26.51 -3.68
N LEU A 571 -12.47 -26.48 -3.30
CA LEU A 571 -13.23 -25.26 -3.07
C LEU A 571 -14.01 -25.32 -1.75
N SER A 572 -14.16 -24.20 -1.07
CA SER A 572 -15.17 -24.08 -0.02
C SER A 572 -16.59 -24.23 -0.56
N SER A 573 -17.55 -24.41 0.35
CA SER A 573 -18.98 -24.39 0.04
C SER A 573 -19.36 -23.17 -0.82
N PRO A 574 -20.20 -23.32 -1.87
CA PRO A 574 -20.61 -22.20 -2.73
C PRO A 574 -21.25 -21.02 -1.96
N SER A 575 -21.79 -21.31 -0.78
CA SER A 575 -22.36 -20.33 0.13
C SER A 575 -21.31 -19.41 0.76
N LEU A 576 -20.05 -19.84 0.87
CA LEU A 576 -18.92 -19.10 1.45
C LEU A 576 -18.10 -18.35 0.39
N LEU A 577 -17.97 -18.90 -0.81
CA LEU A 577 -17.15 -18.33 -1.89
C LEU A 577 -17.67 -16.97 -2.39
N PRO A 578 -16.84 -15.92 -2.49
CA PRO A 578 -17.15 -14.66 -3.15
C PRO A 578 -17.43 -14.78 -4.65
N ALA A 579 -17.98 -13.71 -5.25
CA ALA A 579 -18.40 -13.71 -6.64
C ALA A 579 -17.25 -13.81 -7.65
N ASP A 580 -16.16 -13.11 -7.37
CA ASP A 580 -14.91 -13.17 -8.11
C ASP A 580 -14.29 -14.57 -8.04
N ILE A 581 -14.18 -15.19 -6.86
CA ILE A 581 -13.63 -16.55 -6.71
C ILE A 581 -14.50 -17.58 -7.44
N ARG A 582 -15.83 -17.44 -7.43
CA ARG A 582 -16.72 -18.31 -8.24
C ARG A 582 -16.49 -18.14 -9.74
N ALA A 583 -16.19 -16.92 -10.20
CA ALA A 583 -15.84 -16.68 -11.59
C ALA A 583 -14.49 -17.31 -11.95
N VAL A 584 -13.50 -17.23 -11.05
CA VAL A 584 -12.20 -17.89 -11.19
C VAL A 584 -12.36 -19.40 -11.28
N ALA A 585 -13.11 -20.01 -10.34
CA ALA A 585 -13.37 -21.45 -10.35
C ALA A 585 -14.02 -21.92 -11.67
N ARG A 586 -15.00 -21.16 -12.19
CA ARG A 586 -15.60 -21.44 -13.50
C ARG A 586 -14.58 -21.34 -14.63
N ARG A 587 -13.72 -20.32 -14.63
CA ARG A 587 -12.64 -20.18 -15.62
C ARG A 587 -11.67 -21.36 -15.57
N THR A 588 -11.35 -21.86 -14.39
CA THR A 588 -10.50 -23.06 -14.22
C THR A 588 -11.17 -24.31 -14.76
N VAL A 589 -12.47 -24.49 -14.52
CA VAL A 589 -13.26 -25.59 -15.10
C VAL A 589 -13.25 -25.48 -16.63
N ASP A 590 -13.62 -24.31 -17.18
CA ASP A 590 -13.66 -24.06 -18.62
C ASP A 590 -12.31 -24.37 -19.30
N LEU A 591 -11.19 -24.02 -18.66
CA LEU A 591 -9.83 -24.30 -19.16
C LEU A 591 -9.51 -25.81 -19.21
N LEU A 592 -9.84 -26.54 -18.14
CA LEU A 592 -9.55 -27.98 -18.05
C LEU A 592 -10.47 -28.81 -18.96
N GLU A 593 -11.74 -28.41 -19.10
CA GLU A 593 -12.68 -29.01 -20.04
C GLU A 593 -12.23 -28.81 -21.49
N ALA A 594 -11.73 -27.63 -21.85
CA ALA A 594 -11.17 -27.38 -23.18
C ALA A 594 -9.92 -28.24 -23.48
N GLY A 595 -9.18 -28.63 -22.44
CA GLY A 595 -8.03 -29.51 -22.50
C GLY A 595 -8.35 -31.01 -22.41
N ASP A 596 -9.62 -31.40 -22.34
CA ASP A 596 -10.10 -32.78 -22.16
C ASP A 596 -9.55 -33.48 -20.89
N VAL A 597 -9.28 -32.71 -19.84
CA VAL A 597 -8.72 -33.23 -18.58
C VAL A 597 -9.86 -33.59 -17.60
N PRO A 598 -9.90 -34.81 -17.04
CA PRO A 598 -10.90 -35.16 -16.06
C PRO A 598 -10.73 -34.34 -14.78
N LEU A 599 -11.79 -33.60 -14.41
CA LEU A 599 -11.83 -32.73 -13.25
C LEU A 599 -12.82 -33.24 -12.19
N GLU A 600 -12.30 -33.40 -10.96
CA GLU A 600 -13.09 -33.65 -9.76
C GLU A 600 -13.16 -32.36 -8.92
N VAL A 601 -14.37 -31.93 -8.54
CA VAL A 601 -14.55 -30.75 -7.67
C VAL A 601 -14.80 -31.20 -6.24
N ILE A 602 -13.83 -30.98 -5.37
CA ILE A 602 -13.89 -31.35 -3.95
C ILE A 602 -14.38 -30.14 -3.14
N ARG A 603 -15.40 -30.34 -2.32
CA ARG A 603 -15.94 -29.32 -1.42
C ARG A 603 -15.49 -29.59 0.00
N VAL A 604 -14.95 -28.56 0.65
CA VAL A 604 -14.35 -28.67 1.99
C VAL A 604 -14.92 -27.61 2.93
N ASP A 605 -15.23 -28.02 4.16
CA ASP A 605 -15.57 -27.16 5.30
C ASP A 605 -14.38 -27.05 6.29
N GLU A 606 -14.38 -26.04 7.17
CA GLU A 606 -13.18 -25.55 7.90
C GLU A 606 -12.39 -26.60 8.72
N ASP A 607 -13.02 -27.70 9.18
CA ASP A 607 -12.41 -28.62 10.17
C ASP A 607 -11.60 -29.80 9.58
N ASP A 608 -11.68 -30.07 8.27
CA ASP A 608 -11.33 -31.41 7.73
C ASP A 608 -9.90 -31.53 7.11
N THR A 609 -9.07 -30.46 7.10
CA THR A 609 -7.98 -30.36 6.10
C THR A 609 -6.56 -30.04 6.53
N GLN A 610 -6.22 -30.05 7.83
CA GLN A 610 -4.80 -30.15 8.23
C GLN A 610 -4.10 -31.37 7.61
N GLN A 611 -4.86 -32.39 7.19
CA GLN A 611 -4.35 -33.62 6.56
C GLN A 611 -3.97 -33.49 5.06
N GLN A 612 -4.24 -32.38 4.37
CA GLN A 612 -4.14 -32.30 2.91
C GLN A 612 -3.11 -31.30 2.33
N GLY A 613 -2.33 -30.62 3.18
CA GLY A 613 -1.28 -29.69 2.73
C GLY A 613 -1.78 -28.45 1.99
N LEU A 614 -3.06 -28.09 2.17
CA LEU A 614 -3.68 -26.89 1.61
C LEU A 614 -3.99 -25.90 2.75
N ALA A 615 -3.56 -24.66 2.61
CA ALA A 615 -3.87 -23.61 3.58
C ALA A 615 -5.12 -22.83 3.12
N PRO A 616 -6.11 -22.59 4.00
CA PRO A 616 -7.17 -21.64 3.69
C PRO A 616 -6.58 -20.24 3.56
N PHE A 617 -7.19 -19.43 2.71
CA PHE A 617 -6.93 -18.00 2.67
C PHE A 617 -8.23 -17.25 2.87
N GLU A 618 -8.13 -16.06 3.43
CA GLU A 618 -9.29 -15.32 3.86
C GLU A 618 -9.68 -14.31 2.79
N VAL A 619 -10.98 -14.18 2.55
CA VAL A 619 -11.55 -13.26 1.57
C VAL A 619 -12.59 -12.35 2.19
N GLU A 620 -12.60 -11.10 1.76
CA GLU A 620 -13.59 -10.12 2.18
C GLU A 620 -14.88 -10.28 1.39
N ARG A 621 -16.02 -10.36 2.09
CA ARG A 621 -17.33 -10.43 1.47
C ARG A 621 -18.25 -9.38 2.06
N VAL A 622 -18.89 -8.61 1.19
CA VAL A 622 -20.01 -7.76 1.59
C VAL A 622 -21.26 -8.64 1.76
N ARG A 623 -21.65 -8.89 3.02
CA ARG A 623 -22.90 -9.58 3.38
C ARG A 623 -23.79 -8.60 4.14
N ARG A 624 -24.97 -8.28 3.59
CA ARG A 624 -25.93 -7.32 4.18
C ARG A 624 -25.27 -5.97 4.51
N ASP A 625 -24.53 -5.41 3.54
CA ASP A 625 -23.80 -4.14 3.66
C ASP A 625 -22.76 -4.08 4.78
N THR A 626 -22.39 -5.24 5.35
CA THR A 626 -21.29 -5.40 6.28
C THR A 626 -20.20 -6.24 5.61
N SER A 627 -18.94 -5.80 5.65
CA SER A 627 -17.85 -6.65 5.18
C SER A 627 -17.53 -7.69 6.25
N VAL A 628 -17.57 -8.96 5.85
CA VAL A 628 -17.28 -10.12 6.69
C VAL A 628 -16.15 -10.85 6.01
N THR A 629 -15.06 -11.03 6.73
CA THR A 629 -13.96 -11.90 6.31
C THR A 629 -14.38 -13.34 6.53
N THR A 630 -14.10 -14.21 5.57
CA THR A 630 -14.35 -15.65 5.71
C THR A 630 -13.16 -16.40 5.17
N ARG A 631 -12.72 -17.44 5.91
CA ARG A 631 -11.70 -18.38 5.44
C ARG A 631 -12.29 -19.24 4.33
N ILE A 632 -11.63 -19.27 3.19
CA ILE A 632 -12.02 -20.12 2.08
C ILE A 632 -10.85 -20.96 1.59
N TYR A 633 -11.19 -22.07 0.96
CA TYR A 633 -10.30 -22.86 0.15
C TYR A 633 -10.62 -22.59 -1.32
N SER A 634 -9.57 -22.32 -2.09
CA SER A 634 -9.62 -22.25 -3.55
C SER A 634 -8.25 -22.63 -4.09
N ALA A 635 -8.10 -23.89 -4.47
CA ALA A 635 -6.83 -24.45 -4.92
C ALA A 635 -7.05 -25.49 -6.03
N LEU A 636 -6.08 -25.63 -6.93
CA LEU A 636 -6.08 -26.66 -7.96
C LEU A 636 -4.95 -27.64 -7.71
N ARG A 637 -5.27 -28.92 -7.66
CA ARG A 637 -4.32 -30.02 -7.52
C ARG A 637 -4.31 -30.83 -8.80
N LEU A 638 -3.12 -31.07 -9.34
CA LEU A 638 -2.90 -31.90 -10.52
C LEU A 638 -2.11 -33.14 -10.11
N ARG A 639 -2.50 -34.31 -10.61
CA ARG A 639 -1.89 -35.60 -10.29
C ARG A 639 -1.54 -36.38 -11.55
N ARG A 640 -0.34 -36.95 -11.59
CA ARG A 640 0.13 -37.81 -12.69
C ARG A 640 1.13 -38.83 -12.16
N GLY A 641 0.84 -40.13 -12.32
CA GLY A 641 1.77 -41.23 -11.99
C GLY A 641 2.36 -41.17 -10.57
N GLY A 642 1.54 -40.87 -9.56
CA GLY A 642 1.96 -40.76 -8.14
C GLY A 642 2.55 -39.42 -7.73
N ARG A 643 2.86 -38.52 -8.67
CA ARG A 643 3.33 -37.16 -8.40
C ARG A 643 2.14 -36.21 -8.31
N THR A 644 2.25 -35.21 -7.44
CA THR A 644 1.22 -34.19 -7.22
C THR A 644 1.83 -32.81 -7.33
N ALA A 645 1.20 -31.92 -8.10
CA ALA A 645 1.51 -30.50 -8.15
C ALA A 645 0.28 -29.72 -7.66
N VAL A 646 0.52 -28.71 -6.84
CA VAL A 646 -0.55 -27.89 -6.25
C VAL A 646 -0.36 -26.44 -6.71
N ILE A 647 -1.47 -25.80 -7.06
CA ILE A 647 -1.62 -24.35 -7.15
C ILE A 647 -2.36 -23.95 -5.86
N PRO A 648 -1.65 -23.37 -4.88
CA PRO A 648 -2.13 -23.28 -3.50
C PRO A 648 -3.26 -22.25 -3.32
N ARG A 649 -3.35 -21.26 -4.21
CA ARG A 649 -4.30 -20.16 -4.14
C ARG A 649 -4.83 -19.82 -5.52
N LEU A 650 -6.14 -19.82 -5.67
CA LEU A 650 -6.88 -19.39 -6.86
C LEU A 650 -7.87 -18.28 -6.48
N ASP A 651 -7.49 -17.05 -6.81
CA ASP A 651 -8.24 -15.82 -6.55
C ASP A 651 -8.18 -14.87 -7.75
N SER A 652 -8.72 -13.66 -7.60
CA SER A 652 -8.74 -12.68 -8.68
C SER A 652 -7.34 -12.27 -9.17
N GLN A 653 -6.31 -12.31 -8.31
CA GLN A 653 -4.94 -11.99 -8.68
C GLN A 653 -4.29 -13.13 -9.47
N THR A 654 -4.29 -14.34 -8.92
CA THR A 654 -3.69 -15.54 -9.55
C THR A 654 -4.45 -16.02 -10.79
N ALA A 655 -5.77 -15.78 -10.86
CA ALA A 655 -6.57 -16.12 -12.04
C ALA A 655 -6.21 -15.33 -13.28
N ARG A 656 -5.53 -14.19 -13.12
CA ARG A 656 -4.92 -13.46 -14.23
C ARG A 656 -3.94 -14.38 -14.94
N HIS A 657 -3.08 -15.06 -14.18
CA HIS A 657 -2.01 -15.94 -14.62
C HIS A 657 -2.39 -17.42 -14.73
N LEU A 658 -3.68 -17.75 -14.81
CA LEU A 658 -4.17 -19.13 -14.75
C LEU A 658 -3.47 -20.05 -15.77
N ASP A 659 -3.35 -19.60 -17.02
CA ASP A 659 -2.68 -20.35 -18.09
C ASP A 659 -1.22 -20.67 -17.75
N PHE A 660 -0.49 -19.69 -17.19
CA PHE A 660 0.87 -19.91 -16.70
C PHE A 660 0.90 -20.87 -15.52
N LEU A 661 0.03 -20.68 -14.52
CA LEU A 661 0.04 -21.49 -13.30
C LEU A 661 -0.25 -22.96 -13.60
N VAL A 662 -1.13 -23.25 -14.56
CA VAL A 662 -1.40 -24.61 -15.03
C VAL A 662 -0.18 -25.18 -15.77
N ALA A 663 0.38 -24.45 -16.74
CA ALA A 663 1.58 -24.90 -17.46
C ALA A 663 2.78 -25.14 -16.51
N ALA A 664 3.01 -24.24 -15.57
CA ALA A 664 4.05 -24.36 -14.54
C ALA A 664 3.77 -25.56 -13.63
N ALA A 665 2.52 -25.81 -13.24
CA ALA A 665 2.17 -26.99 -12.45
C ALA A 665 2.40 -28.31 -13.21
N LEU A 666 2.15 -28.35 -14.52
CA LEU A 666 2.50 -29.51 -15.36
C LEU A 666 4.01 -29.77 -15.34
N ARG A 667 4.84 -28.73 -15.48
CA ARG A 667 6.31 -28.85 -15.37
C ARG A 667 6.76 -29.31 -13.99
N ARG A 668 6.08 -28.87 -12.92
CA ARG A 668 6.36 -29.34 -11.55
C ARG A 668 6.05 -30.83 -11.37
N LEU A 669 5.11 -31.40 -12.12
CA LEU A 669 4.89 -32.86 -12.12
C LEU A 669 6.06 -33.62 -12.75
N ASP A 670 6.75 -33.03 -13.73
CA ASP A 670 7.92 -33.62 -14.38
C ASP A 670 9.19 -33.50 -13.54
N HIS A 671 9.46 -32.31 -12.99
CA HIS A 671 10.77 -31.94 -12.45
C HIS A 671 10.78 -31.57 -10.95
N GLY A 672 9.62 -31.48 -10.31
CA GLY A 672 9.49 -30.96 -8.94
C GLY A 672 9.32 -29.43 -8.90
N ALA A 673 9.16 -28.89 -7.69
CA ALA A 673 9.04 -27.45 -7.51
C ALA A 673 10.40 -26.76 -7.71
N PRO A 674 10.50 -25.76 -8.59
CA PRO A 674 11.76 -25.06 -8.82
C PRO A 674 12.20 -24.26 -7.58
N VAL A 675 13.51 -24.23 -7.35
CA VAL A 675 14.15 -23.58 -6.21
C VAL A 675 14.60 -22.17 -6.62
N VAL A 676 13.98 -21.16 -6.03
CA VAL A 676 14.38 -19.76 -6.21
C VAL A 676 15.11 -19.31 -4.96
N THR A 677 16.40 -18.99 -5.12
CA THR A 677 17.22 -18.50 -4.00
C THR A 677 17.14 -16.97 -3.96
N VAL A 678 16.66 -16.42 -2.85
CA VAL A 678 16.51 -14.98 -2.65
C VAL A 678 17.57 -14.48 -1.67
N VAL A 679 18.49 -13.69 -2.19
CA VAL A 679 19.51 -12.98 -1.43
C VAL A 679 19.00 -11.58 -1.12
N SER A 680 18.81 -11.27 0.15
CA SER A 680 18.40 -9.94 0.60
C SER A 680 19.06 -9.60 1.93
N ASP A 681 19.62 -8.40 2.06
CA ASP A 681 20.07 -7.87 3.35
C ASP A 681 18.96 -7.02 3.98
N LEU A 682 19.03 -6.88 5.30
CA LEU A 682 18.18 -5.94 6.00
C LEU A 682 18.65 -4.50 5.70
N PRO A 683 17.73 -3.54 5.53
CA PRO A 683 18.10 -2.14 5.46
C PRO A 683 18.90 -1.75 6.71
N ARG A 684 20.04 -1.09 6.51
CA ARG A 684 20.85 -0.54 7.59
C ARG A 684 20.87 0.96 7.46
N LEU A 685 20.93 1.64 8.59
CA LEU A 685 21.23 3.06 8.61
C LEU A 685 22.60 3.28 7.96
N SER A 686 22.71 4.34 7.18
CA SER A 686 23.99 4.78 6.62
C SER A 686 24.98 5.11 7.75
N PRO A 687 26.30 5.08 7.52
CA PRO A 687 27.27 5.50 8.53
C PRO A 687 27.00 6.91 9.07
N ALA A 688 26.50 7.82 8.24
CA ALA A 688 26.18 9.19 8.66
C ALA A 688 24.95 9.25 9.57
N GLU A 689 23.86 8.52 9.27
CA GLU A 689 22.72 8.42 10.20
C GLU A 689 23.09 7.63 11.44
N ALA A 690 23.82 6.52 11.31
CA ALA A 690 24.30 5.74 12.44
C ALA A 690 25.14 6.62 13.38
N LEU A 691 25.99 7.49 12.83
CA LEU A 691 26.78 8.46 13.58
C LEU A 691 25.90 9.54 14.24
N GLU A 692 25.03 10.17 13.47
CA GLU A 692 24.14 11.27 13.90
C GLU A 692 23.14 10.80 14.97
N ASP A 693 22.57 9.60 14.78
CA ASP A 693 21.38 9.15 15.48
C ASP A 693 21.71 8.23 16.64
N TYR A 694 22.81 7.46 16.53
CA TYR A 694 23.11 6.37 17.45
C TYR A 694 24.48 6.53 18.12
N GLN A 695 25.58 6.65 17.37
CA GLN A 695 26.93 6.67 17.94
C GLN A 695 27.17 7.91 18.81
N LYS A 696 26.75 9.11 18.38
CA LYS A 696 26.80 10.34 19.21
C LYS A 696 26.00 10.22 20.51
N LYS A 697 24.99 9.35 20.53
CA LYS A 697 24.12 9.10 21.68
C LYS A 697 24.52 7.83 22.45
N ALA A 698 25.65 7.20 22.11
CA ALA A 698 26.11 5.91 22.62
C ALA A 698 25.07 4.78 22.49
N LEU A 699 24.29 4.79 21.41
CA LEU A 699 23.29 3.79 21.08
C LEU A 699 23.79 2.87 19.95
N SER A 700 23.22 1.66 19.86
CA SER A 700 23.40 0.77 18.71
C SER A 700 22.37 1.11 17.64
N ALA A 701 22.81 1.23 16.39
CA ALA A 701 21.91 1.45 15.25
C ALA A 701 21.00 0.22 15.04
N PRO A 702 19.70 0.41 14.81
CA PRO A 702 18.79 -0.66 14.46
C PRO A 702 19.15 -1.31 13.13
N GLN A 703 19.08 -2.63 13.12
CA GLN A 703 19.09 -3.51 11.97
C GLN A 703 17.64 -3.60 11.51
N GLY A 704 17.38 -3.09 10.31
CA GLY A 704 16.04 -2.91 9.77
C GLY A 704 15.24 -4.19 9.63
N VAL A 705 13.97 -4.03 9.28
CA VAL A 705 13.03 -5.14 9.03
C VAL A 705 13.26 -5.72 7.64
N ASP A 706 12.82 -6.95 7.39
CA ASP A 706 12.92 -7.56 6.06
C ASP A 706 11.94 -6.88 5.11
N VAL A 707 12.42 -5.90 4.35
CA VAL A 707 11.60 -5.08 3.44
C VAL A 707 11.26 -5.78 2.12
N TYR A 708 11.66 -7.03 1.92
CA TYR A 708 11.37 -7.82 0.72
C TYR A 708 10.56 -9.08 1.05
N SER A 709 9.94 -9.13 2.23
CA SER A 709 9.19 -10.29 2.72
C SER A 709 8.02 -10.64 1.78
N ARG A 710 7.38 -9.63 1.20
CA ARG A 710 6.24 -9.79 0.29
C ARG A 710 6.64 -10.35 -1.06
N ALA A 711 7.79 -9.93 -1.58
CA ALA A 711 8.35 -10.49 -2.81
C ALA A 711 8.57 -12.00 -2.65
N LYS A 712 9.12 -12.43 -1.50
CA LYS A 712 9.30 -13.85 -1.16
C LYS A 712 7.96 -14.59 -1.03
N ALA A 713 6.96 -14.00 -0.38
CA ALA A 713 5.64 -14.61 -0.21
C ALA A 713 4.93 -14.86 -1.54
N ILE A 714 4.91 -13.86 -2.44
CA ILE A 714 4.28 -13.97 -3.77
C ILE A 714 4.94 -15.09 -4.59
N LEU A 715 6.27 -15.22 -4.56
CA LEU A 715 6.93 -16.33 -5.25
C LEU A 715 6.49 -17.70 -4.69
N GLY A 716 6.30 -17.82 -3.38
CA GLY A 716 5.72 -19.02 -2.77
C GLY A 716 4.30 -19.33 -3.30
N GLU A 717 3.45 -18.32 -3.43
CA GLU A 717 2.08 -18.46 -3.96
C GLU A 717 2.04 -18.96 -5.42
N TYR A 718 3.05 -18.62 -6.23
CA TYR A 718 3.18 -19.09 -7.61
C TYR A 718 3.81 -20.50 -7.74
N GLY A 719 4.12 -21.13 -6.60
CA GLY A 719 4.60 -22.52 -6.52
C GLY A 719 6.11 -22.68 -6.65
N TYR A 720 6.88 -21.63 -6.38
CA TYR A 720 8.34 -21.69 -6.25
C TYR A 720 8.75 -22.11 -4.82
N GLN A 721 9.77 -22.94 -4.69
CA GLN A 721 10.41 -23.20 -3.40
C GLN A 721 11.41 -22.08 -3.10
N VAL A 722 10.99 -21.11 -2.29
CA VAL A 722 11.80 -19.92 -1.97
C VAL A 722 12.79 -20.23 -0.85
N ARG A 723 14.08 -20.05 -1.11
CA ARG A 723 15.16 -20.19 -0.12
C ARG A 723 15.81 -18.84 0.15
N HIS A 724 15.72 -18.34 1.38
CA HIS A 724 16.35 -17.08 1.76
C HIS A 724 17.82 -17.28 2.12
N VAL A 725 18.70 -16.43 1.60
CA VAL A 725 20.14 -16.41 1.94
C VAL A 725 20.50 -15.04 2.51
N SER A 726 21.04 -15.03 3.74
CA SER A 726 21.60 -13.83 4.34
C SER A 726 22.99 -13.54 3.74
N PRO A 727 23.27 -12.31 3.28
CA PRO A 727 24.61 -11.94 2.81
C PRO A 727 25.72 -12.04 3.87
N ARG A 728 25.39 -12.18 5.17
CA ARG A 728 26.38 -12.28 6.26
C ARG A 728 27.01 -13.67 6.38
N ASP A 729 26.27 -14.69 6.00
CA ASP A 729 26.72 -16.08 5.96
C ASP A 729 26.16 -16.71 4.68
N PRO A 730 26.65 -16.24 3.52
CA PRO A 730 26.02 -16.59 2.27
C PRO A 730 26.43 -18.01 1.94
N VAL A 731 25.45 -18.91 1.96
CA VAL A 731 25.57 -20.25 1.42
C VAL A 731 24.47 -20.38 0.39
N LEU A 732 24.82 -20.22 -0.88
CA LEU A 732 23.89 -20.49 -1.97
C LEU A 732 23.60 -22.00 -1.99
N PRO A 733 22.33 -22.42 -1.86
CA PRO A 733 22.00 -23.83 -1.90
C PRO A 733 22.39 -24.44 -3.25
N GLN A 734 22.95 -25.64 -3.25
CA GLN A 734 23.18 -26.39 -4.49
C GLN A 734 21.84 -26.67 -5.19
N GLY A 735 21.82 -26.56 -6.52
CA GLY A 735 20.62 -26.80 -7.34
C GLY A 735 19.59 -25.67 -7.31
N ALA A 736 20.01 -24.40 -7.17
CA ALA A 736 19.12 -23.26 -7.37
C ALA A 736 18.82 -23.07 -8.87
N ASP A 737 17.55 -23.02 -9.27
CA ASP A 737 17.15 -22.76 -10.66
C ASP A 737 17.32 -21.28 -11.04
N ALA A 738 17.16 -20.39 -10.06
CA ALA A 738 17.39 -18.96 -10.22
C ALA A 738 17.88 -18.32 -8.91
N VAL A 739 18.75 -17.31 -9.03
CA VAL A 739 19.19 -16.46 -7.92
C VAL A 739 18.64 -15.05 -8.08
N LEU A 740 17.86 -14.60 -7.10
CA LEU A 740 17.33 -13.24 -7.03
C LEU A 740 18.07 -12.46 -5.94
N TRP A 741 18.70 -11.35 -6.29
CA TRP A 741 19.44 -10.53 -5.34
C TRP A 741 18.90 -9.10 -5.28
N PHE A 742 18.32 -8.77 -4.13
CA PHE A 742 17.86 -7.42 -3.83
C PHE A 742 18.94 -6.64 -3.08
N GLN A 743 19.37 -5.53 -3.70
CA GLN A 743 20.32 -4.55 -3.17
C GLN A 743 21.65 -5.16 -2.65
N PRO A 744 22.62 -5.42 -3.54
CA PRO A 744 23.96 -5.91 -3.19
C PRO A 744 24.78 -4.93 -2.35
N ARG A 745 24.59 -4.90 -1.02
CA ARG A 745 25.29 -3.97 -0.10
C ARG A 745 26.77 -4.32 0.11
N ARG A 746 27.51 -3.40 0.73
CA ARG A 746 28.93 -3.54 1.08
C ARG A 746 29.28 -4.87 1.74
N ASN A 747 30.46 -5.39 1.42
CA ASN A 747 30.99 -6.71 1.82
C ASN A 747 30.26 -7.88 1.15
N SER A 748 29.73 -7.65 -0.05
CA SER A 748 29.04 -8.68 -0.82
C SER A 748 29.96 -9.72 -1.47
N THR A 749 31.28 -9.59 -1.31
CA THR A 749 32.29 -10.47 -1.92
C THR A 749 31.97 -11.97 -1.78
N PRO A 750 31.56 -12.50 -0.61
CA PRO A 750 31.26 -13.93 -0.49
C PRO A 750 29.99 -14.37 -1.24
N VAL A 751 29.00 -13.48 -1.43
CA VAL A 751 27.85 -13.72 -2.31
C VAL A 751 28.28 -13.63 -3.78
N LEU A 752 29.07 -12.60 -4.13
CA LEU A 752 29.57 -12.35 -5.49
C LEU A 752 30.35 -13.55 -6.05
N THR A 753 31.23 -14.17 -5.25
CA THR A 753 32.00 -15.33 -5.69
C THR A 753 31.14 -16.58 -5.90
N GLN A 754 30.03 -16.72 -5.19
CA GLN A 754 29.09 -17.82 -5.40
C GLN A 754 28.15 -17.55 -6.57
N LEU A 755 27.71 -16.29 -6.73
CA LEU A 755 26.89 -15.87 -7.86
C LEU A 755 27.67 -15.94 -9.18
N SER A 756 28.95 -15.58 -9.19
CA SER A 756 29.79 -15.68 -10.39
C SER A 756 29.99 -17.12 -10.83
N ARG A 757 30.18 -18.07 -9.89
CA ARG A 757 30.16 -19.51 -10.19
C ARG A 757 28.81 -19.94 -10.76
N HIS A 758 27.71 -19.58 -10.09
CA HIS A 758 26.36 -19.89 -10.58
C HIS A 758 26.13 -19.39 -12.01
N LEU A 759 26.52 -18.15 -12.32
CA LEU A 759 26.41 -17.59 -13.68
C LEU A 759 27.37 -18.25 -14.68
N GLY A 760 28.60 -18.58 -14.27
CA GLY A 760 29.59 -19.29 -15.08
C GLY A 760 29.17 -20.73 -15.40
N ASP A 761 28.39 -21.36 -14.53
CA ASP A 761 27.82 -22.70 -14.73
C ASP A 761 26.51 -22.65 -15.57
N GLY A 762 26.23 -21.54 -16.27
CA GLY A 762 25.02 -21.38 -17.09
C GLY A 762 23.76 -21.00 -16.30
N GLY A 763 23.91 -20.75 -15.00
CA GLY A 763 22.83 -20.36 -14.12
C GLY A 763 22.25 -18.98 -14.46
N ARG A 764 21.07 -18.74 -13.88
CA ARG A 764 20.25 -17.55 -14.16
C ARG A 764 20.10 -16.70 -12.92
N ALA A 765 20.24 -15.39 -13.07
CA ALA A 765 20.13 -14.46 -11.95
C ALA A 765 19.38 -13.17 -12.31
N ILE A 766 18.76 -12.60 -11.28
CA ILE A 766 18.07 -11.30 -11.33
C ILE A 766 18.65 -10.45 -10.21
N VAL A 767 19.20 -9.28 -10.53
CA VAL A 767 19.82 -8.39 -9.56
C VAL A 767 19.17 -7.01 -9.67
N ALA A 768 18.51 -6.59 -8.60
CA ALA A 768 17.97 -5.24 -8.48
C ALA A 768 18.87 -4.41 -7.56
N LEU A 769 19.35 -3.28 -8.05
CA LEU A 769 20.39 -2.50 -7.39
C LEU A 769 20.27 -1.00 -7.70
N GLN A 770 20.60 -0.17 -6.71
CA GLN A 770 20.65 1.27 -6.84
C GLN A 770 21.76 1.85 -5.94
N HIS A 771 22.24 3.04 -6.26
CA HIS A 771 23.31 3.73 -5.53
C HIS A 771 22.77 4.62 -4.40
N PHE A 772 21.55 5.15 -4.54
CA PHE A 772 21.02 6.16 -3.63
C PHE A 772 19.61 5.83 -3.13
N ASN A 773 19.31 6.31 -1.93
CA ASN A 773 17.96 6.55 -1.43
C ASN A 773 17.90 8.05 -1.09
N ILE A 774 16.84 8.78 -1.42
CA ILE A 774 16.82 10.24 -1.21
C ILE A 774 15.94 10.61 -0.03
N GLN A 775 16.55 11.20 1.00
CA GLN A 775 15.86 11.68 2.20
C GLN A 775 15.48 13.15 2.09
N GLN A 776 14.31 13.50 2.60
CA GLN A 776 13.84 14.88 2.67
C GLN A 776 13.94 15.41 4.10
N ARG A 777 14.50 16.61 4.23
CA ARG A 777 14.63 17.30 5.51
C ARG A 777 14.25 18.77 5.38
N GLN A 778 13.60 19.30 6.41
CA GLN A 778 13.29 20.72 6.55
C GLN A 778 13.89 21.26 7.84
N TYR A 779 14.55 22.42 7.76
CA TYR A 779 15.22 23.04 8.91
C TYR A 779 14.64 24.41 9.22
N ARG A 780 14.33 24.67 10.49
CA ARG A 780 13.81 25.97 10.93
C ARG A 780 14.75 27.14 10.59
N GLY A 781 16.07 26.94 10.71
CA GLY A 781 17.07 27.99 10.47
C GLY A 781 17.15 28.50 9.03
N THR A 782 16.60 27.75 8.07
CA THR A 782 16.55 28.11 6.65
C THR A 782 15.13 28.43 6.18
N GLY A 783 14.20 28.74 7.10
CA GLY A 783 12.81 28.99 6.75
C GLY A 783 12.03 27.73 6.34
N PHE A 784 12.47 26.55 6.81
CA PHE A 784 11.93 25.23 6.41
C PHE A 784 12.08 24.90 4.92
N GLN A 785 13.07 25.49 4.24
CA GLN A 785 13.45 25.05 2.89
C GLN A 785 13.74 23.54 2.89
N THR A 786 13.11 22.84 1.95
CA THR A 786 13.28 21.39 1.78
C THR A 786 14.62 21.12 1.13
N VAL A 787 15.46 20.34 1.80
CA VAL A 787 16.70 19.82 1.25
C VAL A 787 16.59 18.32 1.02
N HIS A 788 17.25 17.85 -0.04
CA HIS A 788 17.21 16.47 -0.47
C HIS A 788 18.62 15.89 -0.35
N TRP A 789 18.75 14.79 0.38
CA TRP A 789 20.03 14.14 0.60
C TRP A 789 20.06 12.76 -0.03
N PRO A 790 20.86 12.56 -1.09
CA PRO A 790 21.17 11.25 -1.62
C PRO A 790 21.97 10.45 -0.59
N GLN A 791 21.30 9.57 0.13
CA GLN A 791 21.87 8.62 1.08
C GLN A 791 22.49 7.44 0.30
N PRO A 792 23.83 7.26 0.33
CA PRO A 792 24.48 6.19 -0.41
C PRO A 792 24.10 4.82 0.13
N GLN A 793 23.78 3.89 -0.76
CA GLN A 793 23.46 2.50 -0.41
C GLN A 793 24.70 1.57 -0.41
N PHE A 794 25.87 2.09 -0.81
CA PHE A 794 27.16 1.38 -0.90
C PHE A 794 27.01 0.00 -1.56
N GLN A 795 26.55 -0.01 -2.82
CA GLN A 795 26.41 -1.24 -3.57
C GLN A 795 27.75 -1.69 -4.16
N ASP A 796 28.07 -2.98 -4.04
CA ASP A 796 29.38 -3.54 -4.36
C ASP A 796 29.40 -4.36 -5.68
N PHE A 797 28.24 -4.51 -6.34
CA PHE A 797 28.06 -5.37 -7.53
C PHE A 797 28.65 -4.76 -8.81
N ASP A 798 28.76 -3.43 -8.89
CA ASP A 798 29.37 -2.74 -10.04
C ASP A 798 30.80 -3.22 -10.34
N ARG A 799 31.55 -3.63 -9.30
CA ARG A 799 32.91 -4.21 -9.47
C ARG A 799 32.92 -5.45 -10.35
N TYR A 800 31.86 -6.25 -10.31
CA TYR A 800 31.70 -7.43 -11.16
C TYR A 800 31.18 -7.06 -12.54
N LEU A 801 30.22 -6.12 -12.63
CA LEU A 801 29.66 -5.64 -13.90
C LEU A 801 30.73 -5.05 -14.83
N ARG A 802 31.71 -4.32 -14.29
CA ARG A 802 32.81 -3.76 -15.09
C ARG A 802 33.65 -4.83 -15.79
N LEU A 803 33.75 -6.04 -15.23
CA LEU A 803 34.46 -7.16 -15.86
C LEU A 803 33.77 -7.67 -17.13
N VAL A 804 32.47 -7.40 -17.26
CA VAL A 804 31.63 -7.80 -18.40
C VAL A 804 31.25 -6.62 -19.30
N GLY A 805 31.93 -5.47 -19.15
CA GLY A 805 31.69 -4.27 -19.96
C GLY A 805 30.40 -3.52 -19.65
N VAL A 806 29.85 -3.69 -18.44
CA VAL A 806 28.64 -2.97 -17.99
C VAL A 806 28.98 -2.11 -16.77
N GLU A 807 28.52 -0.88 -16.75
CA GLU A 807 28.71 0.04 -15.62
C GLU A 807 27.36 0.54 -15.11
N GLN A 808 27.15 0.48 -13.78
CA GLN A 808 26.04 1.17 -13.14
C GLN A 808 26.48 2.56 -12.70
N MET A 809 25.96 3.59 -13.37
CA MET A 809 26.35 4.98 -13.14
C MET A 809 25.98 5.44 -11.74
N ARG A 810 26.97 5.96 -11.00
CA ARG A 810 26.80 6.48 -9.64
C ARG A 810 26.45 7.97 -9.66
N GLU A 811 25.24 8.26 -10.09
CA GLU A 811 24.67 9.61 -10.19
C GLU A 811 23.19 9.59 -9.78
N VAL A 812 22.62 10.77 -9.52
CA VAL A 812 21.17 10.91 -9.35
C VAL A 812 20.55 11.12 -10.72
N LEU A 813 19.71 10.17 -11.16
CA LEU A 813 19.03 10.20 -12.45
C LEU A 813 17.68 10.90 -12.34
N PHE A 814 17.35 11.68 -13.36
CA PHE A 814 16.12 12.44 -13.46
C PHE A 814 15.47 12.21 -14.83
N ASP A 815 14.15 12.31 -14.87
CA ASP A 815 13.34 12.23 -16.09
C ASP A 815 12.17 13.22 -16.00
N ARG A 816 11.73 13.72 -17.16
CA ARG A 816 10.51 14.52 -17.27
C ARG A 816 9.28 13.74 -16.84
N THR A 817 9.23 12.43 -17.09
CA THR A 817 8.09 11.60 -16.67
C THR A 817 8.26 11.15 -15.22
N GLN A 818 7.54 11.82 -14.32
CA GLN A 818 7.57 11.56 -12.87
C GLN A 818 6.20 11.13 -12.31
N HIS A 819 6.22 10.56 -11.10
CA HIS A 819 5.02 10.24 -10.33
C HIS A 819 5.14 10.74 -8.88
N HIS A 820 4.01 10.88 -8.18
CA HIS A 820 4.02 11.25 -6.77
C HIS A 820 4.25 10.03 -5.85
N LEU A 821 4.95 10.25 -4.74
CA LEU A 821 5.11 9.31 -3.66
C LEU A 821 4.84 10.02 -2.33
N GLU A 822 4.18 9.33 -1.39
CA GLU A 822 4.13 9.77 0.00
C GLU A 822 5.45 9.40 0.66
N VAL A 823 6.17 10.41 1.14
CA VAL A 823 7.49 10.27 1.77
C VAL A 823 7.46 10.93 3.14
N ASP A 824 8.05 10.27 4.13
CA ASP A 824 8.28 10.86 5.45
C ASP A 824 9.35 11.95 5.35
N THR A 825 8.92 13.20 5.48
CA THR A 825 9.82 14.36 5.54
C THR A 825 10.19 14.65 6.99
N GLN A 826 11.48 14.66 7.30
CA GLN A 826 11.94 15.05 8.64
C GLN A 826 11.83 16.58 8.79
N VAL A 827 10.95 17.04 9.67
CA VAL A 827 10.76 18.46 9.97
C VAL A 827 11.38 18.79 11.32
N ASN A 828 12.45 19.58 11.31
CA ASN A 828 13.14 19.97 12.54
C ASN A 828 12.55 21.28 13.11
N ARG A 829 11.31 21.22 13.64
CA ARG A 829 10.64 22.35 14.29
C ARG A 829 11.14 22.58 15.72
N THR A 830 11.35 21.49 16.45
CA THR A 830 11.77 21.47 17.86
C THR A 830 13.08 20.68 18.05
N ALA A 831 13.53 20.51 19.29
CA ALA A 831 14.68 19.66 19.61
C ALA A 831 14.40 18.15 19.44
N VAL A 832 13.12 17.80 19.25
CA VAL A 832 12.65 16.45 18.93
C VAL A 832 12.42 16.39 17.42
N ARG A 833 12.78 15.26 16.80
CA ARG A 833 12.52 15.04 15.37
C ARG A 833 11.05 14.80 15.15
N GLU A 834 10.47 15.52 14.21
CA GLU A 834 9.12 15.30 13.72
C GLU A 834 9.22 14.76 12.30
N TYR A 835 8.36 13.81 11.95
CA TYR A 835 8.23 13.27 10.60
C TYR A 835 6.81 13.55 10.13
N ASP A 836 6.70 14.24 9.00
CA ASP A 836 5.42 14.54 8.37
C ASP A 836 5.37 13.79 7.03
N ALA A 837 4.33 12.98 6.83
CA ALA A 837 4.07 12.36 5.54
C ALA A 837 3.69 13.44 4.52
N GLN A 838 4.44 13.53 3.42
CA GLN A 838 4.23 14.54 2.38
C GLN A 838 4.12 13.88 1.01
N GLN A 839 3.18 14.35 0.19
CA GLN A 839 3.09 13.93 -1.21
C GLN A 839 4.12 14.68 -2.06
N VAL A 840 5.06 13.94 -2.62
CA VAL A 840 6.21 14.44 -3.34
C VAL A 840 6.17 13.94 -4.78
N ALA A 841 6.24 14.85 -5.74
CA ALA A 841 6.44 14.54 -7.15
C ALA A 841 7.73 15.20 -7.63
N LEU A 842 8.82 14.43 -7.68
CA LEU A 842 10.15 14.91 -8.04
C LEU A 842 10.72 14.11 -9.22
N PRO A 843 11.60 14.71 -10.04
CA PRO A 843 12.01 14.14 -11.33
C PRO A 843 12.85 12.86 -11.22
N PHE A 844 13.34 12.53 -10.02
CA PHE A 844 14.01 11.26 -9.72
C PHE A 844 13.04 10.11 -9.35
N LEU A 845 11.73 10.36 -9.32
CA LEU A 845 10.67 9.36 -9.17
C LEU A 845 10.15 8.98 -10.56
N ILE A 846 11.00 8.29 -11.31
CA ILE A 846 10.85 8.12 -12.75
C ILE A 846 9.73 7.13 -13.06
N ARG A 847 8.71 7.59 -13.77
CA ARG A 847 7.63 6.75 -14.31
C ARG A 847 7.99 6.32 -15.72
N ALA A 848 8.17 5.03 -15.93
CA ALA A 848 8.34 4.44 -17.25
C ALA A 848 7.00 3.87 -17.72
N VAL A 849 6.60 4.18 -18.95
CA VAL A 849 5.35 3.72 -19.59
C VAL A 849 5.64 2.77 -20.75
N ASN A 850 4.60 2.20 -21.37
CA ASN A 850 4.76 1.22 -22.45
C ASN A 850 5.67 1.68 -23.61
N ALA A 851 5.65 2.97 -23.95
CA ALA A 851 6.53 3.54 -24.99
C ALA A 851 8.03 3.42 -24.67
N ASN A 852 8.39 3.25 -23.40
CA ASN A 852 9.77 3.06 -22.93
C ASN A 852 10.19 1.58 -22.88
N TYR A 853 9.31 0.66 -23.26
CA TYR A 853 9.52 -0.78 -23.11
C TYR A 853 9.94 -1.43 -24.43
N SER A 854 10.73 -2.49 -24.32
CA SER A 854 10.97 -3.38 -25.45
C SER A 854 9.68 -4.11 -25.82
N SER A 855 9.26 -3.95 -27.08
CA SER A 855 8.08 -4.64 -27.64
C SER A 855 8.35 -6.09 -28.03
N THR A 856 9.62 -6.49 -28.13
CA THR A 856 10.04 -7.84 -28.56
C THR A 856 10.22 -8.79 -27.38
N SER A 857 10.47 -8.27 -26.18
CA SER A 857 10.70 -9.11 -24.99
C SER A 857 9.39 -9.56 -24.33
N PRO A 858 9.24 -10.86 -23.99
CA PRO A 858 8.09 -11.34 -23.22
C PRO A 858 8.03 -10.71 -21.81
N LEU A 859 9.15 -10.19 -21.30
CA LEU A 859 9.23 -9.57 -19.98
C LEU A 859 8.45 -8.25 -19.89
N THR A 860 8.40 -7.49 -20.99
CA THR A 860 7.93 -6.09 -21.00
C THR A 860 6.80 -5.80 -21.98
N ARG A 861 6.55 -6.65 -22.99
CA ARG A 861 5.58 -6.37 -24.08
C ARG A 861 4.15 -6.07 -23.64
N SER A 862 3.72 -6.59 -22.50
CA SER A 862 2.37 -6.45 -21.95
C SER A 862 2.40 -5.92 -20.50
N LEU A 863 3.53 -5.33 -20.11
CA LEU A 863 3.72 -4.78 -18.77
C LEU A 863 2.98 -3.44 -18.64
N GLY A 864 2.34 -3.24 -17.48
CA GLY A 864 1.82 -1.92 -17.08
C GLY A 864 2.96 -0.98 -16.69
N ASP A 865 2.61 0.24 -16.28
CA ASP A 865 3.61 1.24 -15.90
C ASP A 865 4.52 0.78 -14.74
N LEU A 866 5.74 1.31 -14.69
CA LEU A 866 6.73 1.06 -13.64
C LEU A 866 7.17 2.38 -13.03
N LEU A 867 7.39 2.39 -11.72
CA LEU A 867 7.96 3.50 -10.97
C LEU A 867 9.36 3.14 -10.47
N PHE A 868 10.37 3.77 -11.07
CA PHE A 868 11.76 3.69 -10.63
C PHE A 868 11.99 4.76 -9.56
N ILE A 869 11.94 4.35 -8.30
CA ILE A 869 12.11 5.23 -7.14
C ILE A 869 13.62 5.42 -6.91
N TRP A 870 14.13 6.62 -7.20
CA TRP A 870 15.57 6.93 -7.17
C TRP A 870 16.40 5.99 -8.05
N GLY A 871 15.88 5.68 -9.23
CA GLY A 871 16.48 4.71 -10.14
C GLY A 871 17.87 5.12 -10.65
N ASN A 872 18.65 4.13 -11.06
CA ASN A 872 19.97 4.29 -11.68
C ASN A 872 19.97 3.72 -13.09
N ARG A 873 20.75 4.35 -13.99
CA ARG A 873 20.96 3.87 -15.36
C ARG A 873 22.19 2.97 -15.48
N PHE A 874 22.18 2.15 -16.53
CA PHE A 874 23.33 1.35 -16.96
C PHE A 874 23.96 1.93 -18.22
N GLN A 875 25.28 1.88 -18.28
CA GLN A 875 26.09 2.24 -19.44
C GLN A 875 26.88 1.03 -19.93
N PHE A 876 27.16 0.98 -21.23
CA PHE A 876 27.80 -0.14 -21.90
C PHE A 876 29.14 0.26 -22.49
N ASP A 877 30.17 -0.52 -22.18
CA ASP A 877 31.42 -0.57 -22.93
C ASP A 877 31.33 -1.71 -23.95
N LEU A 878 31.06 -1.35 -25.21
CA LEU A 878 30.87 -2.31 -26.28
C LEU A 878 32.12 -3.15 -26.58
N GLU A 879 33.32 -2.63 -26.31
CA GLU A 879 34.56 -3.37 -26.51
C GLU A 879 34.77 -4.39 -25.37
N GLY A 880 34.57 -3.96 -24.12
CA GLY A 880 34.58 -4.84 -22.95
C GLY A 880 33.55 -5.97 -23.05
N MET A 881 32.32 -5.66 -23.47
CA MET A 881 31.26 -6.65 -23.66
C MET A 881 31.59 -7.69 -24.73
N ARG A 882 32.17 -7.24 -25.87
CA ARG A 882 32.61 -8.16 -26.94
C ARG A 882 33.74 -9.07 -26.48
N THR A 883 34.65 -8.55 -25.65
CA THR A 883 35.76 -9.31 -25.09
C THR A 883 35.27 -10.38 -24.12
N ALA A 884 34.22 -10.07 -23.36
CA ALA A 884 33.59 -10.99 -22.41
C ALA A 884 32.51 -11.92 -23.04
N ASP A 885 32.30 -11.89 -24.36
CA ASP A 885 31.21 -12.59 -25.05
C ASP A 885 29.81 -12.36 -24.43
N ILE A 886 29.56 -11.13 -23.98
CA ILE A 886 28.29 -10.72 -23.39
C ILE A 886 27.48 -9.91 -24.41
N THR A 887 26.20 -10.24 -24.54
CA THR A 887 25.22 -9.44 -25.27
C THR A 887 24.24 -8.79 -24.30
N ALA A 888 23.79 -7.57 -24.59
CA ALA A 888 22.79 -6.85 -23.79
C ALA A 888 21.52 -6.59 -24.60
N GLN A 889 20.37 -6.89 -24.01
CA GLN A 889 19.07 -6.45 -24.47
C GLN A 889 18.50 -5.42 -23.48
N VAL A 890 18.34 -4.17 -23.91
CA VAL A 890 17.68 -3.14 -23.11
C VAL A 890 16.18 -3.37 -23.13
N LEU A 891 15.57 -3.51 -21.96
CA LEU A 891 14.16 -3.86 -21.79
C LEU A 891 13.29 -2.66 -21.41
N VAL A 892 13.83 -1.74 -20.60
CA VAL A 892 13.14 -0.53 -20.16
C VAL A 892 14.13 0.63 -20.20
N THR A 893 13.68 1.77 -20.71
CA THR A 893 14.48 3.00 -20.76
C THR A 893 13.82 4.17 -20.03
N THR A 894 14.57 5.24 -19.82
CA THR A 894 14.03 6.59 -19.57
C THR A 894 13.36 7.14 -20.85
N THR A 895 12.84 8.35 -20.78
CA THR A 895 12.60 9.18 -21.98
C THR A 895 13.91 9.71 -22.56
N ALA A 896 13.83 10.34 -23.73
CA ALA A 896 14.96 11.05 -24.33
C ALA A 896 15.31 12.36 -23.61
N ASP A 897 14.44 12.83 -22.71
CA ASP A 897 14.57 14.07 -21.95
C ASP A 897 15.07 13.80 -20.52
N ALA A 898 15.89 12.77 -20.35
CA ALA A 898 16.49 12.42 -19.07
C ALA A 898 17.80 13.20 -18.84
N TRP A 899 18.08 13.56 -17.60
CA TRP A 899 19.34 14.19 -17.18
C TRP A 899 19.87 13.55 -15.90
N ALA A 900 21.11 13.84 -15.54
CA ALA A 900 21.73 13.32 -14.33
C ALA A 900 22.57 14.35 -13.60
N TYR A 901 22.77 14.11 -12.31
CA TYR A 901 23.62 14.92 -11.44
C TYR A 901 24.65 14.03 -10.73
N ASP A 902 25.93 14.32 -10.97
CA ASP A 902 27.05 13.65 -10.31
C ASP A 902 27.17 14.13 -8.84
N TRP A 903 26.57 13.37 -7.94
CA TRP A 903 26.54 13.69 -6.53
C TRP A 903 27.74 13.09 -5.80
N SER A 904 28.55 13.95 -5.18
CA SER A 904 29.73 13.56 -4.39
C SER A 904 29.62 13.87 -2.89
N GLY A 905 28.56 14.58 -2.46
CA GLY A 905 28.31 14.92 -1.06
C GLY A 905 27.36 16.10 -0.89
N GLY A 906 26.78 16.25 0.31
CA GLY A 906 25.89 17.38 0.65
C GLY A 906 24.45 17.25 0.12
N TRP A 907 23.72 18.37 0.10
CA TRP A 907 22.34 18.42 -0.39
C TRP A 907 22.29 18.60 -1.90
N LEU A 908 21.25 18.08 -2.57
CA LEU A 908 21.00 18.39 -3.98
C LEU A 908 20.68 19.89 -4.15
N PRO A 909 21.35 20.60 -5.08
CA PRO A 909 21.03 21.99 -5.40
C PRO A 909 19.61 22.12 -5.97
N ALA A 910 18.92 23.24 -5.71
CA ALA A 910 17.56 23.44 -6.23
C ALA A 910 17.48 23.44 -7.76
N THR A 911 18.56 23.84 -8.44
CA THR A 911 18.65 23.93 -9.90
C THR A 911 18.57 22.57 -10.61
N VAL A 912 18.86 21.47 -9.93
CA VAL A 912 18.85 20.13 -10.54
C VAL A 912 17.42 19.60 -10.77
N PHE A 913 16.42 20.22 -10.14
CA PHE A 913 15.01 19.88 -10.30
C PHE A 913 14.33 20.63 -11.45
N ASP A 914 14.99 21.63 -12.01
CA ASP A 914 14.51 22.39 -13.16
C ASP A 914 15.07 21.78 -14.45
N GLU A 915 14.22 21.10 -15.23
CA GLU A 915 14.59 20.49 -16.52
C GLU A 915 15.31 21.51 -17.43
N SER A 916 14.82 22.75 -17.50
CA SER A 916 15.36 23.77 -18.41
C SER A 916 16.77 24.23 -18.07
N ALA A 917 17.21 23.99 -16.84
CA ALA A 917 18.53 24.35 -16.35
C ALA A 917 19.59 23.26 -16.58
N ASN A 918 19.20 22.06 -17.04
CA ASN A 918 20.08 20.89 -17.13
C ASN A 918 20.21 20.38 -18.57
N ALA A 919 21.40 19.90 -18.92
CA ALA A 919 21.63 19.28 -20.23
C ALA A 919 21.10 17.83 -20.24
N HIS A 920 20.35 17.48 -21.28
CA HIS A 920 19.82 16.12 -21.44
C HIS A 920 20.94 15.15 -21.83
N LEU A 921 20.82 13.91 -21.34
CA LEU A 921 21.66 12.78 -21.72
C LEU A 921 21.39 12.39 -23.19
N PRO A 922 22.36 11.76 -23.86
CA PRO A 922 22.20 11.36 -25.26
C PRO A 922 21.19 10.21 -25.37
N GLY A 923 19.96 10.55 -25.74
CA GLY A 923 18.88 9.60 -25.99
C GLY A 923 18.38 8.88 -24.72
N PRO A 924 17.45 7.91 -24.89
CA PRO A 924 16.92 7.11 -23.79
C PRO A 924 18.00 6.30 -23.07
N GLN A 925 18.00 6.33 -21.74
CA GLN A 925 18.98 5.65 -20.90
C GLN A 925 18.42 4.31 -20.40
N ALA A 926 19.26 3.27 -20.30
CA ALA A 926 18.83 1.93 -19.92
C ALA A 926 18.57 1.82 -18.41
N LEU A 927 17.35 1.41 -18.03
CA LEU A 927 16.91 1.19 -16.64
C LEU A 927 16.80 -0.31 -16.29
N VAL A 928 16.46 -1.15 -17.27
CA VAL A 928 16.41 -2.61 -17.13
C VAL A 928 17.12 -3.25 -18.32
N VAL A 929 18.03 -4.18 -18.04
CA VAL A 929 18.90 -4.79 -19.04
C VAL A 929 18.99 -6.29 -18.79
N ALA A 930 18.73 -7.11 -19.81
CA ALA A 930 19.06 -8.52 -19.80
C ALA A 930 20.43 -8.75 -20.46
N LEU A 931 21.32 -9.46 -19.78
CA LEU A 931 22.63 -9.84 -20.25
C LEU A 931 22.68 -11.35 -20.48
N GLU A 932 23.26 -11.78 -21.59
CA GLU A 932 23.42 -13.20 -21.93
C GLU A 932 24.79 -13.45 -22.54
N GLY A 933 25.51 -14.46 -22.02
CA GLY A 933 26.84 -14.80 -22.48
C GLY A 933 27.66 -15.60 -21.47
N GLN A 934 28.98 -15.65 -21.67
CA GLN A 934 29.90 -16.36 -20.78
C GLN A 934 30.35 -15.47 -19.64
N PHE A 935 29.82 -15.71 -18.45
CA PHE A 935 30.15 -14.90 -17.27
C PHE A 935 31.46 -15.36 -16.62
N PRO A 936 32.37 -14.43 -16.25
CA PRO A 936 33.63 -14.80 -15.63
C PRO A 936 33.40 -15.30 -14.20
N VAL A 937 33.89 -16.50 -13.90
CA VAL A 937 33.98 -16.97 -12.51
C VAL A 937 35.10 -16.19 -11.82
N VAL A 938 34.81 -15.58 -10.67
CA VAL A 938 35.77 -14.72 -9.97
C VAL A 938 36.16 -15.29 -8.60
N GLU A 939 37.42 -15.07 -8.25
CA GLU A 939 37.95 -15.31 -6.92
C GLU A 939 38.29 -13.98 -6.23
N ALA A 940 38.15 -13.98 -4.91
CA ALA A 940 38.40 -12.81 -4.08
C ALA A 940 39.80 -12.85 -3.51
N VAL A 941 40.69 -12.02 -4.03
CA VAL A 941 42.09 -11.93 -3.57
C VAL A 941 42.26 -10.64 -2.78
N ARG A 942 42.87 -10.72 -1.59
CA ARG A 942 43.27 -9.55 -0.82
C ARG A 942 44.59 -9.02 -1.36
N THR A 943 44.61 -7.76 -1.77
CA THR A 943 45.83 -7.03 -2.17
C THR A 943 46.20 -6.00 -1.10
N GLU A 944 47.49 -5.70 -0.97
CA GLU A 944 48.01 -4.78 0.05
C GLU A 944 47.59 -3.32 -0.20
N GLU A 945 47.33 -2.93 -1.45
CA GLU A 945 47.07 -1.53 -1.85
C GLU A 945 45.58 -1.17 -2.04
N ALA A 946 44.70 -2.13 -2.37
CA ALA A 946 43.33 -1.85 -2.82
C ALA A 946 42.23 -2.64 -2.08
N GLY A 947 42.57 -3.41 -1.04
CA GLY A 947 41.61 -4.24 -0.32
C GLY A 947 41.31 -5.56 -1.06
N THR A 948 40.03 -5.99 -1.11
CA THR A 948 39.65 -7.24 -1.78
C THR A 948 39.30 -6.99 -3.25
N GLN A 949 40.11 -7.51 -4.17
CA GLN A 949 39.90 -7.47 -5.61
C GLN A 949 39.25 -8.76 -6.11
N LEU A 950 38.49 -8.66 -7.21
CA LEU A 950 37.92 -9.79 -7.92
C LEU A 950 38.82 -10.11 -9.12
N ILE A 951 39.36 -11.32 -9.16
CA ILE A 951 40.22 -11.78 -10.26
C ILE A 951 39.45 -12.86 -11.02
N PRO A 952 39.26 -12.72 -12.35
CA PRO A 952 38.68 -13.76 -13.18
C PRO A 952 39.55 -15.02 -13.15
N ASN A 953 38.94 -16.19 -13.05
CA ASN A 953 39.61 -17.46 -13.17
C ASN A 953 39.65 -17.88 -14.65
N GLU A 954 40.82 -17.78 -15.28
CA GLU A 954 41.00 -18.08 -16.72
C GLU A 954 40.75 -19.56 -17.08
N SER A 955 40.74 -20.46 -16.10
CA SER A 955 40.52 -21.90 -16.32
C SER A 955 39.05 -22.31 -16.24
N ALA A 956 38.15 -21.40 -15.83
CA ALA A 956 36.72 -21.66 -15.74
C ALA A 956 36.03 -21.33 -17.07
N GLY A 957 36.13 -22.24 -18.04
CA GLY A 957 35.32 -22.16 -19.27
C GLY A 957 33.85 -22.45 -18.94
N GLY A 958 33.01 -21.41 -18.99
CA GLY A 958 31.62 -21.47 -18.52
C GLY A 958 30.58 -21.70 -19.61
N GLU A 959 29.44 -22.28 -19.22
CA GLU A 959 28.22 -22.28 -20.03
C GLU A 959 27.66 -20.85 -20.16
N ARG A 960 26.74 -20.63 -21.11
CA ARG A 960 26.12 -19.30 -21.28
C ARG A 960 25.09 -19.06 -20.18
N GLY A 961 25.38 -18.13 -19.28
CA GLY A 961 24.47 -17.70 -18.23
C GLY A 961 23.52 -16.58 -18.69
N TRP A 962 22.58 -16.23 -17.83
CA TRP A 962 21.66 -15.10 -18.04
C TRP A 962 21.51 -14.24 -16.79
N LEU A 963 21.62 -12.93 -16.94
CA LEU A 963 21.58 -11.96 -15.84
C LEU A 963 20.65 -10.80 -16.18
N LEU A 964 19.58 -10.60 -15.40
CA LEU A 964 18.73 -9.43 -15.48
C LEU A 964 19.15 -8.37 -14.46
N LEU A 965 19.45 -7.17 -14.93
CA LEU A 965 19.77 -6.00 -14.12
C LEU A 965 18.59 -5.04 -14.07
N ILE A 966 18.21 -4.62 -12.86
CA ILE A 966 17.12 -3.67 -12.63
C ILE A 966 17.65 -2.50 -11.79
N GLY A 967 17.61 -1.30 -12.36
CA GLY A 967 18.16 -0.08 -11.77
C GLY A 967 17.32 0.53 -10.64
N SER A 968 16.53 -0.26 -9.91
CA SER A 968 15.71 0.18 -8.77
C SER A 968 15.40 -1.02 -7.89
N SER A 969 15.98 -1.05 -6.69
CA SER A 969 15.65 -2.07 -5.69
C SER A 969 14.52 -1.62 -4.76
N GLU A 970 14.27 -0.30 -4.65
CA GLU A 970 13.14 0.26 -3.89
C GLU A 970 11.79 -0.24 -4.40
N MET A 971 11.61 -0.37 -5.73
CA MET A 971 10.32 -0.74 -6.31
C MET A 971 9.80 -2.11 -5.86
N PHE A 972 10.71 -2.98 -5.40
CA PHE A 972 10.38 -4.32 -4.90
C PHE A 972 10.21 -4.38 -3.39
N LYS A 973 10.40 -3.27 -2.66
CA LYS A 973 10.12 -3.25 -1.23
C LYS A 973 8.63 -3.44 -0.95
N ASP A 974 8.30 -3.98 0.22
CA ASP A 974 6.94 -4.36 0.61
C ASP A 974 5.93 -3.21 0.47
N THR A 975 6.37 -1.96 0.71
CA THR A 975 5.60 -0.71 0.58
C THR A 975 5.29 -0.33 -0.87
N HIS A 976 6.09 -0.79 -1.84
CA HIS A 976 6.02 -0.34 -3.24
C HIS A 976 5.71 -1.47 -4.23
N LEU A 977 5.92 -2.73 -3.86
CA LEU A 977 5.74 -3.89 -4.73
C LEU A 977 4.32 -3.98 -5.33
N LEU A 978 3.31 -3.70 -4.50
CA LEU A 978 1.88 -3.70 -4.91
C LEU A 978 1.29 -2.30 -4.96
N LYS A 979 2.11 -1.26 -5.23
CA LYS A 979 1.60 0.12 -5.33
C LYS A 979 0.56 0.18 -6.47
N PRO A 980 -0.68 0.64 -6.22
CA PRO A 980 -1.71 0.72 -7.25
C PRO A 980 -1.25 1.56 -8.44
N GLY A 981 -1.59 1.12 -9.65
CA GLY A 981 -1.19 1.77 -10.90
C GLY A 981 0.17 1.35 -11.46
N PHE A 982 0.96 0.58 -10.71
CA PHE A 982 2.27 0.10 -11.16
C PHE A 982 2.37 -1.43 -11.18
N ALA A 983 3.08 -1.96 -12.17
CA ALA A 983 3.22 -3.39 -12.44
C ALA A 983 4.54 -3.97 -11.90
N HIS A 984 5.01 -3.52 -10.73
CA HIS A 984 6.28 -3.99 -10.14
C HIS A 984 6.24 -5.49 -9.84
N GLU A 985 5.14 -5.98 -9.24
CA GLU A 985 4.91 -7.41 -9.02
C GLU A 985 5.00 -8.22 -10.32
N GLN A 986 4.47 -7.68 -11.41
CA GLN A 986 4.39 -8.37 -12.69
C GLN A 986 5.77 -8.46 -13.34
N LEU A 987 6.59 -7.40 -13.23
CA LEU A 987 7.97 -7.42 -13.69
C LEU A 987 8.76 -8.51 -12.96
N LEU A 988 8.62 -8.58 -11.63
CA LEU A 988 9.29 -9.61 -10.82
C LEU A 988 8.86 -11.02 -11.24
N LEU A 989 7.54 -11.25 -11.38
CA LEU A 989 7.01 -12.55 -11.77
C LEU A 989 7.41 -12.95 -13.20
N ASN A 990 7.40 -12.00 -14.15
CA ASN A 990 7.87 -12.23 -15.52
C ASN A 990 9.35 -12.61 -15.53
N ALA A 991 10.17 -11.89 -14.76
CA ALA A 991 11.61 -12.13 -14.66
C ALA A 991 11.91 -13.52 -14.08
N VAL A 992 11.25 -13.89 -12.99
CA VAL A 992 11.45 -15.21 -12.36
C VAL A 992 10.92 -16.33 -13.25
N ALA A 993 9.76 -16.15 -13.90
CA ALA A 993 9.25 -17.13 -14.86
C ALA A 993 10.20 -17.32 -16.05
N HIS A 994 10.79 -16.24 -16.55
CA HIS A 994 11.79 -16.30 -17.61
C HIS A 994 13.06 -17.01 -17.15
N ALA A 995 13.55 -16.70 -15.95
CA ALA A 995 14.71 -17.34 -15.38
C ALA A 995 14.47 -18.85 -15.24
N VAL A 996 13.40 -19.25 -14.54
CA VAL A 996 13.16 -20.66 -14.18
C VAL A 996 12.65 -21.50 -15.35
N TYR A 997 11.67 -20.99 -16.11
CA TYR A 997 10.95 -21.77 -17.11
C TYR A 997 11.25 -21.37 -18.56
N GLY A 998 11.98 -20.28 -18.78
CA GLY A 998 12.34 -19.78 -20.10
C GLY A 998 11.28 -18.87 -20.76
N PRO A 999 11.55 -18.41 -22.00
CA PRO A 999 10.80 -17.33 -22.63
C PRO A 999 9.34 -17.69 -22.96
N GLN A 1000 9.03 -18.96 -23.21
CA GLN A 1000 7.67 -19.40 -23.58
C GLN A 1000 6.70 -19.27 -22.39
N LEU A 1001 7.06 -19.83 -21.23
CA LEU A 1001 6.24 -19.68 -20.02
C LEU A 1001 6.26 -18.24 -19.51
N ALA A 1002 7.36 -17.50 -19.67
CA ALA A 1002 7.37 -16.07 -19.38
C ALA A 1002 6.37 -15.27 -20.24
N ALA A 1003 6.17 -15.66 -21.50
CA ALA A 1003 5.16 -15.02 -22.36
C ALA A 1003 3.73 -15.31 -21.87
N LEU A 1004 3.46 -16.52 -21.37
CA LEU A 1004 2.18 -16.84 -20.71
C LEU A 1004 2.03 -16.03 -19.41
N GLN A 1005 3.09 -15.94 -18.60
CA GLN A 1005 3.13 -15.13 -17.39
C GLN A 1005 2.96 -13.63 -17.66
N GLY A 1006 3.29 -13.14 -18.85
CA GLY A 1006 3.10 -11.74 -19.27
C GLY A 1006 1.71 -11.43 -19.85
N ARG A 1007 0.87 -12.43 -20.15
CA ARG A 1007 -0.39 -12.27 -20.90
C ARG A 1007 -1.57 -11.77 -20.03
N HIS A 1008 -1.53 -10.51 -19.58
CA HIS A 1008 -2.48 -9.95 -18.60
C HIS A 1008 -3.16 -8.63 -19.02
N ALA A 1009 -4.29 -8.33 -18.37
CA ALA A 1009 -5.27 -7.33 -18.79
C ALA A 1009 -5.18 -5.95 -18.10
N ASP A 1010 -4.54 -5.85 -16.94
CA ASP A 1010 -4.91 -4.81 -15.95
C ASP A 1010 -3.79 -3.82 -15.60
N GLY A 1011 -2.73 -3.73 -16.41
CA GLY A 1011 -1.80 -2.62 -16.28
C GLY A 1011 -2.49 -1.33 -16.72
N ALA A 1012 -2.69 -0.37 -15.82
CA ALA A 1012 -3.03 0.99 -16.23
C ALA A 1012 -1.89 1.51 -17.12
N HIS A 1013 -2.08 1.45 -18.43
CA HIS A 1013 -1.09 1.97 -19.36
C HIS A 1013 -1.17 3.49 -19.33
N GLY A 1014 -0.14 4.11 -18.76
CA GLY A 1014 0.04 5.54 -18.86
C GLY A 1014 0.18 5.95 -20.31
N PHE A 1015 -0.49 7.02 -20.68
CA PHE A 1015 -0.20 7.68 -21.95
C PHE A 1015 1.18 8.33 -21.84
N ALA A 1016 1.98 8.20 -22.91
CA ALA A 1016 3.19 9.00 -23.03
C ALA A 1016 2.82 10.49 -22.98
N ALA A 1017 3.71 11.33 -22.44
CA ALA A 1017 3.52 12.78 -22.46
C ALA A 1017 3.34 13.24 -23.92
N THR A 1018 2.15 13.75 -24.24
CA THR A 1018 1.84 14.26 -25.58
C THR A 1018 2.18 15.74 -25.66
N ASP A 1019 2.81 16.12 -26.77
CA ASP A 1019 3.07 17.52 -27.10
C ASP A 1019 1.76 18.32 -27.24
N ALA A 1020 1.84 19.63 -27.03
CA ALA A 1020 0.68 20.52 -27.04
C ALA A 1020 -0.09 20.47 -28.38
N THR A 1021 0.63 20.24 -29.47
CA THR A 1021 0.13 20.07 -30.85
C THR A 1021 -0.70 18.82 -31.04
N THR A 1022 -0.23 17.65 -30.60
CA THR A 1022 -1.01 16.39 -30.69
C THR A 1022 -2.25 16.49 -29.81
N ARG A 1023 -2.14 17.11 -28.62
CA ARG A 1023 -3.28 17.33 -27.73
C ARG A 1023 -4.36 18.21 -28.36
N SER A 1024 -3.95 19.30 -29.02
CA SER A 1024 -4.89 20.18 -29.75
C SER A 1024 -5.58 19.43 -30.87
N THR A 1025 -4.83 18.61 -31.62
CA THR A 1025 -5.36 17.79 -32.71
C THR A 1025 -6.38 16.76 -32.22
N TRP A 1026 -6.08 16.06 -31.11
CA TRP A 1026 -7.04 15.14 -30.48
C TRP A 1026 -8.27 15.86 -29.92
N ARG A 1027 -8.12 17.05 -29.33
CA ARG A 1027 -9.27 17.86 -28.90
C ARG A 1027 -10.15 18.23 -30.08
N VAL A 1028 -9.57 18.65 -31.20
CA VAL A 1028 -10.31 18.94 -32.45
C VAL A 1028 -10.97 17.67 -33.00
N ALA A 1029 -10.29 16.52 -32.97
CA ALA A 1029 -10.84 15.25 -33.44
C ALA A 1029 -11.98 14.74 -32.57
N VAL A 1030 -11.88 14.82 -31.25
CA VAL A 1030 -12.91 14.35 -30.30
C VAL A 1030 -14.12 15.30 -30.28
N ILE A 1031 -13.87 16.61 -30.22
CA ILE A 1031 -14.94 17.63 -30.20
C ILE A 1031 -15.58 17.78 -31.58
N GLY A 1032 -14.79 17.71 -32.65
CA GLY A 1032 -15.24 17.91 -34.03
C GLY A 1032 -15.69 16.63 -34.76
N GLY A 1033 -15.17 15.46 -34.39
CA GLY A 1033 -15.40 14.20 -35.10
C GLY A 1033 -16.84 13.70 -35.02
N GLY A 1034 -17.48 13.80 -33.85
CA GLY A 1034 -18.90 13.45 -33.68
C GLY A 1034 -19.84 14.30 -34.55
N PRO A 1035 -19.77 15.65 -34.45
CA PRO A 1035 -20.51 16.55 -35.33
C PRO A 1035 -20.23 16.33 -36.83
N PHE A 1036 -18.97 16.07 -37.20
CA PHE A 1036 -18.56 15.82 -38.58
C PHE A 1036 -19.15 14.51 -39.14
N LEU A 1037 -19.11 13.41 -38.37
CA LEU A 1037 -19.72 12.13 -38.73
C LEU A 1037 -21.24 12.24 -38.88
N LEU A 1038 -21.91 12.97 -37.99
CA LEU A 1038 -23.35 13.25 -38.10
C LEU A 1038 -23.66 14.06 -39.37
N GLY A 1039 -22.80 15.02 -39.71
CA GLY A 1039 -22.85 15.78 -40.97
C GLY A 1039 -22.72 14.88 -42.20
N LEU A 1040 -21.72 13.99 -42.23
CA LEU A 1040 -21.51 13.02 -43.31
C LEU A 1040 -22.67 12.03 -43.46
N ILE A 1041 -23.21 11.50 -42.36
CA ILE A 1041 -24.39 10.62 -42.37
C ILE A 1041 -25.61 11.37 -42.92
N GLY A 1042 -25.78 12.65 -42.55
CA GLY A 1042 -26.80 13.53 -43.11
C GLY A 1042 -26.65 13.72 -44.62
N LEU A 1043 -25.42 14.02 -45.07
CA LEU A 1043 -25.10 14.23 -46.48
C LEU A 1043 -25.29 12.96 -47.32
N TRP A 1044 -24.80 11.82 -46.82
CA TRP A 1044 -24.95 10.50 -47.45
C TRP A 1044 -26.42 10.10 -47.60
N ARG A 1045 -27.24 10.32 -46.56
CA ARG A 1045 -28.69 10.11 -46.64
C ARG A 1045 -29.35 11.03 -47.66
N GLN A 1046 -28.87 12.27 -47.79
CA GLN A 1046 -29.38 13.23 -48.77
C GLN A 1046 -29.03 12.83 -50.21
N LEU A 1047 -27.81 12.34 -50.45
CA LEU A 1047 -27.36 11.84 -51.75
C LEU A 1047 -28.11 10.57 -52.16
N ARG A 1048 -28.31 9.61 -51.23
CA ARG A 1048 -29.15 8.42 -51.46
C ARG A 1048 -30.63 8.73 -51.73
N ALA A 1049 -31.15 9.81 -51.14
CA ALA A 1049 -32.52 10.24 -51.42
C ALA A 1049 -32.67 10.89 -52.80
N ARG A 1050 -31.64 11.60 -53.28
CA ARG A 1050 -31.62 12.18 -54.63
C ARG A 1050 -31.48 11.11 -55.72
N SER A 1051 -30.71 10.05 -55.48
CA SER A 1051 -30.62 8.93 -56.44
C SER A 1051 -31.90 8.10 -56.53
N ARG A 1052 -32.79 8.17 -55.52
CA ARG A 1052 -34.10 7.48 -55.50
C ARG A 1052 -35.25 8.30 -56.10
N ASN A 1053 -35.09 9.60 -56.29
CA ASN A 1053 -36.09 10.48 -56.90
C ASN A 1053 -35.81 10.78 -58.40
N ASN A 1054 -34.64 10.37 -58.91
CA ASN A 1054 -34.24 10.51 -60.31
C ASN A 1054 -34.15 9.13 -61.02
N GLY A 1055 -34.78 8.09 -60.47
CA GLY A 1055 -34.84 6.74 -61.03
C GLY A 1055 -36.26 6.24 -61.11
#